data_AF-A0A2E6L3W2-F1
#
_entry.id   AF-A0A2E6L3W2-F1
#
_cell.length_a   1.000
_cell.length_b   1.000
_cell.length_c   1.000
_cell.angle_alpha   90.00
_cell.angle_beta   90.00
_cell.angle_gamma   90.00
#
_symmetry.space_group_name_H-M   'P 1'
#
loop_
_entity.id
_entity.type
_entity.pdbx_description
1 polymer ?
#
loop_
_entity_poly.entity_id
_entity_poly.type
_entity_poly.pdbx_seq_one_letter_code
_entity_poly.pdbx_strand_id
1 'polypeptide(L)'
;MNLPNLPLVFAIALVIFFTNENAAAQWTAYNDCADIDPGLTAENITSYGLGRGYQGDGGAGELLDFETGAPTDVEIEFVETFSTGNTVNWAGDFSSVDEASDAAITFSEKVDLTGNMSYNDAPGWHVDLIITGLNPERSYTFEGTANRGGGASYADRVTNWSILEADTAVYASTLGAHKVSDVSVEFSTGENTVGYVARWTGIQPGQDGKVIIRTTHGVGEEAGGMPGAHAYKGYAGGAFIVREEPSTRGFVWRAFNDSVITDVGLVSENATNFGLGRGFDGTSEGGELLEIDSGNTTGVTVEFVENFSAGNTINTARDFSEFNPETDAAMIFGDHVEASGNLSYNDAPGWYLDLIISNLDPEKTYSFAGTVNRAGGASYADRVTNWSLRDAKASVYASSTGAHKVNDTSVEFSTGENGAGYVARWTDIQPSDDGKITIRTSHGVGEANGGLPGAHAYKGYGGGVFMLGEQSGASIVPVDSIGVSRLAPAPDLQNVHPNAPVEITLEHRSAAVDPSTILLSLNEVNVAPEVIISGDETIIRFTPPTMPTSNSTTNVDLKFSDNSEPAIDYVREWSFQVTDYIDQNLYATIPTSWAMPIGGARQRGMAVRVAAPSFDDNVFLETPEDVEAIWAETFENLADLTEANTLGYFIETGTINYQTDLEPRGNKAGESNFPGIQSSFEPGVPFGLEIDTLLLLDPGFHLFNFTVPGDFECFIGFGSDKIKLPRTYAECTNCGGEDGPWFTGVVIEERGLYPFRVVYPNPGSSGSLEWLEVAPDSRRHLINAPNEDSIPAFLPSSIFPVGLRVLSIERDDSLLNLMVETPDSSLTHIVEMSTSLKPNSWKPALLEDTEQISAKVLRIELEMPNQPTVFFRVLIGMGNDE
;
A
#
# COMPACT_ATOMS: atom_id res chain seq x y z
N MET A 1 35.00 -66.00 18.77
CA MET A 1 35.58 -65.09 19.77
C MET A 1 34.38 -64.45 20.48
N ASN A 2 34.22 -64.71 21.78
CA ASN A 2 33.05 -64.33 22.58
C ASN A 2 33.01 -62.82 22.87
N LEU A 3 31.80 -62.22 22.86
CA LEU A 3 31.21 -61.32 23.88
C LEU A 3 29.81 -60.82 23.37
N PRO A 4 28.88 -60.37 24.24
CA PRO A 4 27.58 -61.06 24.44
C PRO A 4 26.32 -60.21 24.18
N ASN A 5 25.16 -60.88 24.21
CA ASN A 5 23.80 -60.34 24.28
C ASN A 5 23.61 -59.25 25.36
N LEU A 6 22.95 -58.15 25.00
CA LEU A 6 22.14 -57.32 25.90
C LEU A 6 20.73 -57.11 25.30
N PRO A 7 19.67 -56.99 26.13
CA PRO A 7 18.29 -57.14 25.70
C PRO A 7 17.68 -55.84 25.15
N LEU A 8 16.78 -56.01 24.18
CA LEU A 8 15.92 -54.98 23.61
C LEU A 8 14.91 -54.53 24.69
N VAL A 9 15.06 -53.30 25.20
CA VAL A 9 14.03 -52.62 26.00
C VAL A 9 13.22 -51.76 25.04
N PHE A 10 12.00 -52.21 24.72
CA PHE A 10 10.99 -51.36 24.09
C PHE A 10 10.50 -50.37 25.14
N ALA A 11 10.99 -49.13 25.10
CA ALA A 11 10.32 -48.01 25.74
C ALA A 11 9.16 -47.62 24.83
N ILE A 12 7.94 -47.95 25.24
CA ILE A 12 6.73 -47.38 24.65
C ILE A 12 6.73 -45.90 25.06
N ALA A 13 7.10 -45.03 24.13
CA ALA A 13 6.87 -43.60 24.26
C ALA A 13 5.35 -43.41 24.30
N LEU A 14 4.84 -43.11 25.50
CA LEU A 14 3.49 -42.60 25.68
C LEU A 14 3.49 -41.20 25.05
N VAL A 15 3.05 -41.10 23.80
CA VAL A 15 2.74 -39.83 23.15
C VAL A 15 1.55 -39.25 23.91
N ILE A 16 1.86 -38.38 24.86
CA ILE A 16 0.87 -37.47 25.44
C ILE A 16 0.65 -36.43 24.35
N PHE A 17 -0.47 -36.55 23.64
CA PHE A 17 -1.00 -35.42 22.88
C PHE A 17 -1.35 -34.36 23.92
N PHE A 18 -0.44 -33.40 24.14
CA PHE A 18 -0.89 -32.08 24.53
C PHE A 18 -1.59 -31.54 23.28
N THR A 19 -2.91 -31.48 23.32
CA THR A 19 -3.62 -30.54 22.46
C THR A 19 -3.02 -29.18 22.80
N ASN A 20 -2.21 -28.64 21.88
CA ASN A 20 -1.90 -27.22 21.89
C ASN A 20 -3.26 -26.52 21.84
N GLU A 21 -3.70 -25.96 22.95
CA GLU A 21 -4.67 -24.87 22.90
C GLU A 21 -3.96 -23.78 22.10
N ASN A 22 -4.36 -23.63 20.83
CA ASN A 22 -4.00 -22.46 20.06
C ASN A 22 -4.36 -21.26 20.92
N ALA A 23 -3.39 -20.41 21.25
CA ALA A 23 -3.72 -19.07 21.68
C ALA A 23 -4.42 -18.41 20.48
N ALA A 24 -5.76 -18.35 20.52
CA ALA A 24 -6.54 -17.74 19.46
C ALA A 24 -6.04 -16.30 19.23
N ALA A 25 -5.87 -15.92 17.97
CA ALA A 25 -5.66 -14.53 17.61
C ALA A 25 -6.88 -13.71 18.09
N GLN A 26 -6.67 -12.44 18.42
CA GLN A 26 -7.76 -11.54 18.82
C GLN A 26 -8.82 -11.51 17.72
N TRP A 27 -10.09 -11.69 18.09
CA TRP A 27 -11.21 -11.80 17.15
C TRP A 27 -12.32 -10.79 17.46
N THR A 28 -13.09 -10.45 16.43
CA THR A 28 -14.32 -9.67 16.55
C THR A 28 -15.45 -10.45 15.88
N ALA A 29 -16.51 -10.76 16.61
CA ALA A 29 -17.65 -11.50 16.11
C ALA A 29 -18.91 -10.63 16.05
N TYR A 30 -19.52 -10.57 14.87
CA TYR A 30 -20.80 -9.93 14.65
C TYR A 30 -21.91 -10.99 14.59
N ASN A 31 -23.08 -10.64 15.09
CA ASN A 31 -24.28 -11.45 14.92
C ASN A 31 -25.49 -10.62 14.53
N ASP A 32 -26.14 -11.02 13.44
CA ASP A 32 -27.44 -10.51 13.02
C ASP A 32 -28.57 -11.37 13.61
N CYS A 33 -29.24 -10.84 14.64
CA CYS A 33 -30.30 -11.59 15.33
C CYS A 33 -31.61 -11.62 14.55
N ALA A 34 -31.74 -10.83 13.48
CA ALA A 34 -32.95 -10.73 12.67
C ALA A 34 -32.76 -11.40 11.30
N ASP A 35 -31.64 -11.15 10.62
CA ASP A 35 -31.23 -11.72 9.32
C ASP A 35 -32.38 -11.81 8.31
N ILE A 36 -32.91 -10.63 7.93
CA ILE A 36 -34.07 -10.53 7.02
C ILE A 36 -33.66 -10.68 5.56
N ASP A 37 -32.48 -10.19 5.21
CA ASP A 37 -31.90 -10.29 3.88
C ASP A 37 -30.42 -10.72 4.01
N PRO A 38 -30.13 -12.04 3.97
CA PRO A 38 -28.76 -12.54 4.07
C PRO A 38 -27.82 -11.98 2.99
N GLY A 39 -28.34 -11.39 1.91
CA GLY A 39 -27.54 -10.73 0.88
C GLY A 39 -27.07 -9.33 1.23
N LEU A 40 -27.55 -8.74 2.33
CA LEU A 40 -27.14 -7.43 2.85
C LEU A 40 -26.20 -7.54 4.06
N THR A 41 -26.06 -8.73 4.63
CA THR A 41 -25.12 -9.04 5.71
C THR A 41 -23.76 -9.42 5.11
N ALA A 42 -22.68 -8.85 5.66
CA ALA A 42 -21.32 -9.16 5.19
C ALA A 42 -20.94 -10.64 5.46
N GLU A 43 -19.94 -11.14 4.73
CA GLU A 43 -19.40 -12.48 4.97
C GLU A 43 -18.84 -12.62 6.41
N ASN A 44 -18.80 -13.86 6.93
CA ASN A 44 -18.29 -14.20 8.28
C ASN A 44 -19.10 -13.63 9.47
N ILE A 45 -20.37 -13.31 9.26
CA ILE A 45 -21.30 -12.90 10.33
C ILE A 45 -22.25 -14.04 10.63
N THR A 46 -22.50 -14.31 11.92
CA THR A 46 -23.46 -15.33 12.34
C THR A 46 -24.88 -14.79 12.39
N SER A 47 -25.89 -15.64 12.17
CA SER A 47 -27.30 -15.24 12.32
C SER A 47 -28.03 -16.07 13.37
N TYR A 48 -27.55 -16.01 14.62
CA TYR A 48 -28.27 -16.63 15.73
C TYR A 48 -29.31 -15.69 16.34
N GLY A 49 -30.47 -16.25 16.69
CA GLY A 49 -31.60 -15.49 17.20
C GLY A 49 -32.78 -16.39 17.59
N LEU A 50 -33.85 -15.78 18.11
CA LEU A 50 -35.07 -16.48 18.53
C LEU A 50 -36.33 -15.85 17.96
N GLY A 51 -37.35 -16.68 17.80
CA GLY A 51 -38.71 -16.24 17.53
C GLY A 51 -39.48 -17.20 16.65
N ARG A 52 -40.81 -17.13 16.74
CA ARG A 52 -41.67 -17.88 15.81
C ARG A 52 -41.43 -17.40 14.38
N GLY A 53 -41.00 -18.31 13.50
CA GLY A 53 -40.76 -18.01 12.10
C GLY A 53 -39.38 -17.43 11.80
N TYR A 54 -38.45 -17.45 12.78
CA TYR A 54 -37.05 -17.11 12.55
C TYR A 54 -36.41 -18.02 11.49
N GLN A 55 -35.57 -17.44 10.63
CA GLN A 55 -34.98 -18.12 9.47
C GLN A 55 -33.44 -18.21 9.49
N GLY A 56 -32.77 -17.59 10.47
CA GLY A 56 -31.32 -17.69 10.65
C GLY A 56 -30.86 -19.03 11.21
N ASP A 57 -29.61 -19.06 11.69
CA ASP A 57 -28.87 -20.24 12.15
C ASP A 57 -29.39 -20.89 13.46
N GLY A 58 -30.47 -20.36 14.03
CA GLY A 58 -31.14 -20.88 15.21
C GLY A 58 -30.78 -20.13 16.50
N GLY A 59 -31.15 -20.69 17.65
CA GLY A 59 -31.04 -19.99 18.94
C GLY A 59 -29.71 -20.13 19.66
N ALA A 60 -28.77 -20.91 19.14
CA ALA A 60 -27.48 -21.15 19.78
C ALA A 60 -26.43 -21.64 18.77
N GLY A 61 -25.17 -21.34 19.04
CA GLY A 61 -24.02 -21.85 18.31
C GLY A 61 -22.76 -21.01 18.50
N GLU A 62 -21.71 -21.42 17.81
CA GLU A 62 -20.38 -20.81 17.90
C GLU A 62 -20.28 -19.55 17.04
N LEU A 63 -19.70 -18.50 17.59
CA LEU A 63 -19.42 -17.25 16.90
C LEU A 63 -18.20 -17.39 15.97
N LEU A 64 -18.23 -16.66 14.86
CA LEU A 64 -17.13 -16.61 13.89
C LEU A 64 -16.37 -15.29 14.00
N ASP A 65 -15.05 -15.35 13.80
CA ASP A 65 -14.21 -14.18 13.64
C ASP A 65 -14.51 -13.51 12.30
N PHE A 66 -14.85 -12.24 12.32
CA PHE A 66 -15.26 -11.47 11.16
C PHE A 66 -14.18 -11.38 10.09
N GLU A 67 -12.92 -11.20 10.50
CA GLU A 67 -11.81 -11.02 9.56
C GLU A 67 -11.44 -12.32 8.85
N THR A 68 -11.38 -13.44 9.60
CA THR A 68 -10.84 -14.70 9.09
C THR A 68 -11.89 -15.75 8.73
N GLY A 69 -13.13 -15.61 9.24
CA GLY A 69 -14.16 -16.64 9.18
C GLY A 69 -13.88 -17.86 10.07
N ALA A 70 -12.83 -17.82 10.89
CA ALA A 70 -12.49 -18.91 11.78
C ALA A 70 -13.44 -18.98 12.99
N PRO A 71 -13.74 -20.18 13.51
CA PRO A 71 -14.46 -20.32 14.78
C PRO A 71 -13.69 -19.68 15.95
N THR A 72 -14.41 -19.05 16.89
CA THR A 72 -13.82 -18.30 18.01
C THR A 72 -13.71 -19.09 19.31
N ASP A 73 -14.22 -20.33 19.35
CA ASP A 73 -14.47 -21.12 20.57
C ASP A 73 -15.46 -20.47 21.57
N VAL A 74 -16.09 -19.35 21.20
CA VAL A 74 -17.13 -18.67 21.98
C VAL A 74 -18.51 -19.07 21.47
N GLU A 75 -19.32 -19.60 22.39
CA GLU A 75 -20.66 -20.12 22.12
C GLU A 75 -21.71 -19.18 22.71
N ILE A 76 -22.78 -18.95 21.95
CA ILE A 76 -23.95 -18.20 22.43
C ILE A 76 -25.18 -19.09 22.51
N GLU A 77 -26.05 -18.83 23.48
CA GLU A 77 -27.38 -19.42 23.58
C GLU A 77 -28.39 -18.35 24.00
N PHE A 78 -29.44 -18.18 23.20
CA PHE A 78 -30.57 -17.36 23.57
C PHE A 78 -31.59 -18.17 24.38
N VAL A 79 -31.99 -17.65 25.53
CA VAL A 79 -33.00 -18.25 26.41
C VAL A 79 -34.15 -17.27 26.64
N GLU A 80 -35.34 -17.63 26.18
CA GLU A 80 -36.55 -16.87 26.49
C GLU A 80 -37.14 -17.25 27.85
N THR A 81 -37.43 -16.26 28.68
CA THR A 81 -38.31 -16.41 29.84
C THR A 81 -39.60 -15.63 29.61
N PHE A 82 -40.75 -16.29 29.77
CA PHE A 82 -42.05 -15.66 29.54
C PHE A 82 -43.10 -16.00 30.61
N SER A 83 -44.11 -15.13 30.72
CA SER A 83 -45.35 -15.43 31.43
C SER A 83 -46.32 -16.20 30.50
N THR A 84 -46.96 -17.26 31.03
CA THR A 84 -47.76 -18.24 30.28
C THR A 84 -48.58 -17.65 29.12
N GLY A 85 -48.23 -17.99 27.87
CA GLY A 85 -49.05 -17.70 26.68
C GLY A 85 -48.48 -16.66 25.69
N ASN A 86 -47.35 -16.03 25.98
CA ASN A 86 -46.65 -15.12 25.06
C ASN A 86 -45.21 -15.61 24.83
N THR A 87 -44.77 -15.73 23.58
CA THR A 87 -43.39 -16.13 23.20
C THR A 87 -42.77 -15.03 22.35
N VAL A 88 -41.44 -15.05 22.16
CA VAL A 88 -40.77 -14.17 21.19
C VAL A 88 -41.39 -14.34 19.81
N ASN A 89 -41.67 -13.22 19.14
CA ASN A 89 -41.97 -13.18 17.72
C ASN A 89 -40.82 -12.51 17.00
N TRP A 90 -40.44 -13.08 15.86
CA TRP A 90 -39.53 -12.41 14.95
C TRP A 90 -40.30 -11.37 14.13
N ALA A 91 -39.69 -10.20 13.90
CA ALA A 91 -40.29 -9.12 13.12
C ALA A 91 -39.32 -8.63 12.03
N GLY A 92 -39.82 -8.58 10.80
CA GLY A 92 -39.05 -8.35 9.58
C GLY A 92 -39.08 -6.91 9.05
N ASP A 93 -39.35 -5.92 9.89
CA ASP A 93 -39.74 -4.61 9.40
C ASP A 93 -38.58 -3.65 9.23
N PHE A 94 -38.66 -2.92 8.12
CA PHE A 94 -37.69 -1.92 7.72
C PHE A 94 -37.44 -0.89 8.82
N SER A 95 -36.16 -0.66 9.11
CA SER A 95 -35.69 0.31 10.07
C SER A 95 -34.47 1.02 9.50
N SER A 96 -34.23 2.25 9.94
CA SER A 96 -33.02 3.00 9.59
C SER A 96 -32.56 3.83 10.78
N VAL A 97 -31.26 4.02 10.89
CA VAL A 97 -30.62 4.91 11.86
C VAL A 97 -29.99 6.09 11.14
N ASP A 98 -29.70 7.17 11.85
CA ASP A 98 -28.90 8.28 11.34
C ASP A 98 -27.51 7.77 10.90
N GLU A 99 -27.06 8.12 9.69
CA GLU A 99 -25.80 7.63 9.10
C GLU A 99 -24.56 8.03 9.93
N ALA A 100 -24.64 9.10 10.71
CA ALA A 100 -23.56 9.53 11.60
C ALA A 100 -23.70 8.99 13.03
N SER A 101 -24.66 8.11 13.30
CA SER A 101 -24.91 7.57 14.64
C SER A 101 -23.91 6.50 15.06
N ASP A 102 -23.81 6.29 16.38
CA ASP A 102 -23.00 5.22 16.98
C ASP A 102 -23.41 3.84 16.42
N ALA A 103 -24.71 3.56 16.28
CA ALA A 103 -25.19 2.33 15.66
C ALA A 103 -24.78 2.21 14.18
N ALA A 104 -24.78 3.31 13.41
CA ALA A 104 -24.37 3.25 12.00
C ALA A 104 -22.88 2.94 11.86
N ILE A 105 -22.04 3.63 12.63
CA ILE A 105 -20.58 3.42 12.65
C ILE A 105 -20.24 1.99 13.12
N THR A 106 -20.99 1.49 14.10
CA THR A 106 -20.73 0.18 14.71
C THR A 106 -21.22 -0.98 13.82
N PHE A 107 -22.37 -0.84 13.14
CA PHE A 107 -23.05 -1.96 12.48
C PHE A 107 -23.36 -1.79 10.98
N SER A 108 -23.73 -0.62 10.46
CA SER A 108 -24.49 -0.49 9.19
C SER A 108 -23.77 -0.93 7.91
N GLU A 109 -22.45 -1.02 7.89
CA GLU A 109 -21.70 -1.58 6.74
C GLU A 109 -21.51 -3.10 6.83
N LYS A 110 -21.81 -3.69 7.98
CA LYS A 110 -21.52 -5.10 8.31
C LYS A 110 -22.81 -5.90 8.50
N VAL A 111 -23.77 -5.37 9.26
CA VAL A 111 -25.02 -6.03 9.63
C VAL A 111 -26.23 -5.20 9.19
N ASP A 112 -27.27 -5.86 8.66
CA ASP A 112 -28.55 -5.22 8.42
C ASP A 112 -29.29 -4.95 9.74
N LEU A 113 -29.48 -3.67 10.09
CA LEU A 113 -30.20 -3.27 11.30
C LEU A 113 -31.73 -3.33 11.15
N THR A 114 -32.23 -3.86 10.04
CA THR A 114 -33.64 -4.13 9.81
C THR A 114 -34.09 -5.28 10.70
N GLY A 115 -35.29 -5.17 11.29
CA GLY A 115 -35.86 -6.23 12.12
C GLY A 115 -35.46 -6.26 13.57
N ASN A 116 -36.07 -7.21 14.30
CA ASN A 116 -35.74 -7.52 15.69
C ASN A 116 -36.48 -8.75 16.21
N MET A 117 -36.05 -9.16 17.40
CA MET A 117 -36.77 -10.07 18.28
C MET A 117 -37.77 -9.29 19.15
N SER A 118 -39.06 -9.47 18.88
CA SER A 118 -40.16 -8.74 19.50
C SER A 118 -40.88 -9.57 20.56
N TYR A 119 -41.13 -8.95 21.72
CA TYR A 119 -42.03 -9.51 22.72
C TYR A 119 -43.40 -8.85 22.68
N ASN A 120 -44.42 -9.68 22.92
CA ASN A 120 -45.80 -9.21 23.10
C ASN A 120 -45.96 -8.39 24.39
N ASP A 121 -47.08 -7.68 24.48
CA ASP A 121 -47.46 -6.76 25.55
C ASP A 121 -47.74 -7.44 26.92
N ALA A 122 -46.75 -8.07 27.54
CA ALA A 122 -46.91 -8.82 28.79
C ALA A 122 -45.84 -8.50 29.85
N PRO A 123 -46.15 -8.63 31.15
CA PRO A 123 -45.14 -8.49 32.19
C PRO A 123 -44.25 -9.72 32.31
N GLY A 124 -43.04 -9.48 32.83
CA GLY A 124 -42.15 -10.54 33.33
C GLY A 124 -41.45 -11.36 32.24
N TRP A 125 -41.41 -10.86 31.01
CA TRP A 125 -40.55 -11.44 29.97
C TRP A 125 -39.12 -10.89 30.06
N HIS A 126 -38.16 -11.72 29.70
CA HIS A 126 -36.81 -11.30 29.35
C HIS A 126 -36.19 -12.32 28.40
N VAL A 127 -35.20 -11.87 27.63
CA VAL A 127 -34.28 -12.74 26.90
C VAL A 127 -32.93 -12.64 27.55
N ASP A 128 -32.33 -13.79 27.77
CA ASP A 128 -30.91 -13.89 28.10
C ASP A 128 -30.17 -14.34 26.86
N LEU A 129 -29.23 -13.52 26.40
CA LEU A 129 -28.13 -13.96 25.56
C LEU A 129 -27.04 -14.47 26.51
N ILE A 130 -26.89 -15.78 26.59
CA ILE A 130 -25.85 -16.44 27.38
C ILE A 130 -24.63 -16.58 26.48
N ILE A 131 -23.50 -16.05 26.91
CA ILE A 131 -22.21 -16.14 26.21
C ILE A 131 -21.29 -17.01 27.06
N THR A 132 -20.74 -18.06 26.46
CA THR A 132 -19.88 -19.05 27.12
C THR A 132 -18.65 -19.35 26.28
N GLY A 133 -17.64 -19.99 26.88
CA GLY A 133 -16.36 -20.23 26.21
C GLY A 133 -15.39 -19.05 26.30
N LEU A 134 -15.77 -17.97 26.99
CA LEU A 134 -14.89 -16.83 27.23
C LEU A 134 -13.74 -17.26 28.17
N ASN A 135 -12.51 -16.93 27.82
CA ASN A 135 -11.35 -17.11 28.68
C ASN A 135 -11.41 -16.12 29.89
N PRO A 136 -11.44 -16.60 31.16
CA PRO A 136 -11.47 -15.75 32.36
C PRO A 136 -10.22 -14.93 32.65
N GLU A 137 -9.13 -15.13 31.89
CA GLU A 137 -7.91 -14.31 31.99
C GLU A 137 -7.87 -13.20 30.93
N ARG A 138 -8.91 -13.09 30.10
CA ARG A 138 -9.04 -12.12 29.01
C ARG A 138 -10.18 -11.16 29.27
N SER A 139 -10.13 -10.02 28.58
CA SER A 139 -11.13 -8.96 28.66
C SER A 139 -11.92 -8.91 27.36
N TYR A 140 -13.18 -8.48 27.41
CA TYR A 140 -14.06 -8.45 26.25
C TYR A 140 -14.88 -7.15 26.19
N THR A 141 -15.33 -6.81 24.99
CA THR A 141 -16.36 -5.78 24.76
C THR A 141 -17.64 -6.45 24.24
N PHE A 142 -18.79 -5.98 24.73
CA PHE A 142 -20.11 -6.29 24.19
C PHE A 142 -20.78 -5.02 23.68
N GLU A 143 -21.37 -5.07 22.49
CA GLU A 143 -22.14 -3.99 21.87
C GLU A 143 -23.45 -4.54 21.30
N GLY A 144 -24.59 -3.92 21.62
CA GLY A 144 -25.90 -4.38 21.17
C GLY A 144 -26.84 -3.24 20.80
N THR A 145 -27.60 -3.41 19.72
CA THR A 145 -28.62 -2.45 19.30
C THR A 145 -29.86 -3.12 18.70
N ALA A 146 -30.93 -2.35 18.56
CA ALA A 146 -32.16 -2.73 17.87
C ALA A 146 -32.92 -1.49 17.42
N ASN A 147 -33.59 -1.59 16.28
CA ASN A 147 -34.54 -0.58 15.82
C ASN A 147 -35.70 -1.24 15.08
N ARG A 148 -36.93 -0.98 15.54
CA ARG A 148 -38.15 -1.51 14.88
C ARG A 148 -38.69 -0.61 13.78
N GLY A 149 -38.29 0.67 13.74
CA GLY A 149 -38.83 1.66 12.80
C GLY A 149 -40.33 1.95 12.96
N GLY A 150 -40.86 1.85 14.19
CA GLY A 150 -42.30 1.96 14.47
C GLY A 150 -42.85 3.40 14.45
N GLY A 151 -41.98 4.40 14.29
CA GLY A 151 -42.31 5.82 14.35
C GLY A 151 -42.63 6.31 15.77
N ALA A 152 -43.07 7.56 15.87
CA ALA A 152 -43.35 8.22 17.15
C ALA A 152 -44.32 7.47 18.09
N SER A 153 -45.22 6.62 17.57
CA SER A 153 -46.12 5.81 18.40
C SER A 153 -45.46 4.61 19.08
N TYR A 154 -44.18 4.35 18.81
CA TYR A 154 -43.39 3.27 19.38
C TYR A 154 -42.23 3.80 20.25
N ALA A 155 -42.13 5.12 20.45
CA ALA A 155 -41.11 5.73 21.30
C ALA A 155 -41.19 5.30 22.77
N ASP A 156 -42.33 4.77 23.22
CA ASP A 156 -42.53 4.21 24.56
C ASP A 156 -42.06 2.73 24.67
N ARG A 157 -41.61 2.10 23.58
CA ARG A 157 -41.08 0.73 23.56
C ARG A 157 -39.60 0.73 23.93
N VAL A 158 -39.34 1.00 25.21
CA VAL A 158 -37.99 1.06 25.78
C VAL A 158 -37.54 -0.34 26.17
N THR A 159 -36.34 -0.72 25.73
CA THR A 159 -35.67 -1.94 26.17
C THR A 159 -34.63 -1.58 27.22
N ASN A 160 -34.64 -2.31 28.33
CA ASN A 160 -33.54 -2.36 29.26
C ASN A 160 -32.56 -3.44 28.83
N TRP A 161 -31.29 -3.07 28.67
CA TRP A 161 -30.17 -3.97 28.48
C TRP A 161 -29.39 -4.03 29.77
N SER A 162 -29.03 -5.23 30.22
CA SER A 162 -28.23 -5.43 31.42
C SER A 162 -27.15 -6.50 31.21
N ILE A 163 -25.95 -6.25 31.74
CA ILE A 163 -24.89 -7.27 31.82
C ILE A 163 -24.92 -7.94 33.20
N LEU A 164 -24.91 -9.27 33.21
CA LEU A 164 -24.97 -10.11 34.41
C LEU A 164 -23.84 -11.14 34.36
N GLU A 165 -23.47 -11.65 35.54
CA GLU A 165 -22.47 -12.73 35.74
C GLU A 165 -21.03 -12.41 35.29
N ALA A 166 -20.76 -11.20 34.77
CA ALA A 166 -19.40 -10.69 34.64
C ALA A 166 -18.80 -10.36 36.02
N ASP A 167 -17.53 -10.71 36.22
CA ASP A 167 -16.76 -10.34 37.42
C ASP A 167 -16.47 -8.84 37.44
N THR A 168 -16.16 -8.26 36.28
CA THR A 168 -16.03 -6.80 36.06
C THR A 168 -16.58 -6.41 34.70
N ALA A 169 -17.06 -5.17 34.58
CA ALA A 169 -17.43 -4.54 33.31
C ALA A 169 -17.41 -3.00 33.46
N VAL A 170 -17.07 -2.28 32.41
CA VAL A 170 -17.05 -0.81 32.34
C VAL A 170 -18.18 -0.34 31.43
N TYR A 171 -19.02 0.56 31.94
CA TYR A 171 -20.11 1.17 31.16
C TYR A 171 -19.56 2.08 30.05
N ALA A 172 -19.93 1.83 28.80
CA ALA A 172 -19.46 2.61 27.65
C ALA A 172 -20.55 2.84 26.58
N SER A 173 -21.83 2.71 26.95
CA SER A 173 -22.98 2.89 26.03
C SER A 173 -23.06 4.31 25.46
N THR A 174 -23.69 4.46 24.29
CA THR A 174 -23.78 5.73 23.54
C THR A 174 -24.16 6.92 24.41
N LEU A 175 -23.47 8.05 24.21
CA LEU A 175 -23.80 9.30 24.87
C LEU A 175 -25.24 9.73 24.53
N GLY A 176 -26.10 9.79 25.55
CA GLY A 176 -27.53 10.11 25.40
C GLY A 176 -28.47 8.92 25.62
N ALA A 177 -27.95 7.69 25.63
CA ALA A 177 -28.69 6.54 26.15
C ALA A 177 -28.96 6.70 27.66
N HIS A 178 -30.10 6.22 28.14
CA HIS A 178 -30.52 6.41 29.52
C HIS A 178 -29.81 5.40 30.43
N LYS A 179 -28.73 5.83 31.08
CA LYS A 179 -27.99 5.01 32.05
C LYS A 179 -28.84 4.75 33.30
N VAL A 180 -29.21 3.49 33.55
CA VAL A 180 -29.89 3.05 34.78
C VAL A 180 -28.87 2.76 35.88
N SER A 181 -27.77 2.08 35.53
CA SER A 181 -26.63 1.80 36.42
C SER A 181 -25.36 1.52 35.59
N ASP A 182 -24.23 1.21 36.22
CA ASP A 182 -23.02 0.81 35.48
C ASP A 182 -23.18 -0.50 34.70
N VAL A 183 -24.16 -1.32 35.06
CA VAL A 183 -24.45 -2.61 34.40
C VAL A 183 -25.80 -2.60 33.67
N SER A 184 -26.44 -1.44 33.48
CA SER A 184 -27.78 -1.37 32.90
C SER A 184 -28.05 -0.06 32.16
N VAL A 185 -28.59 -0.15 30.94
CA VAL A 185 -28.91 0.98 30.05
C VAL A 185 -30.27 0.81 29.37
N GLU A 186 -30.95 1.92 29.10
CA GLU A 186 -32.24 1.97 28.43
C GLU A 186 -32.25 2.93 27.24
N PHE A 187 -32.95 2.52 26.19
CA PHE A 187 -33.36 3.40 25.10
C PHE A 187 -34.56 2.78 24.37
N SER A 188 -35.27 3.62 23.61
CA SER A 188 -36.36 3.17 22.74
C SER A 188 -35.79 2.31 21.62
N THR A 189 -36.11 1.03 21.61
CA THR A 189 -35.81 0.10 20.49
C THR A 189 -36.96 0.02 19.50
N GLY A 190 -38.14 0.53 19.86
CA GLY A 190 -39.28 0.67 18.95
C GLY A 190 -39.12 1.77 17.91
N GLU A 191 -38.34 2.80 18.25
CA GLU A 191 -37.95 3.89 17.37
C GLU A 191 -36.57 4.37 17.84
N ASN A 192 -35.50 3.79 17.28
CA ASN A 192 -34.11 4.11 17.60
C ASN A 192 -33.41 4.80 16.41
N THR A 193 -34.05 5.77 15.77
CA THR A 193 -33.47 6.48 14.62
C THR A 193 -32.22 7.28 14.97
N VAL A 194 -32.03 7.62 16.25
CA VAL A 194 -30.79 8.26 16.77
C VAL A 194 -29.61 7.29 16.78
N GLY A 195 -29.85 5.97 16.76
CA GLY A 195 -28.80 4.96 16.71
C GLY A 195 -28.05 4.73 18.02
N TYR A 196 -28.78 4.60 19.14
CA TYR A 196 -28.18 4.23 20.43
C TYR A 196 -27.72 2.77 20.45
N VAL A 197 -26.60 2.53 21.13
CA VAL A 197 -25.94 1.23 21.34
C VAL A 197 -25.73 1.01 22.84
N ALA A 198 -26.16 -0.17 23.33
CA ALA A 198 -25.77 -0.66 24.64
C ALA A 198 -24.35 -1.23 24.56
N ARG A 199 -23.41 -0.69 25.33
CA ARG A 199 -21.99 -1.06 25.29
C ARG A 199 -21.39 -1.20 26.67
N TRP A 200 -20.62 -2.29 26.85
CA TRP A 200 -19.72 -2.50 27.97
C TRP A 200 -18.36 -2.95 27.46
N THR A 201 -17.30 -2.37 28.00
CA THR A 201 -15.90 -2.74 27.75
C THR A 201 -15.27 -3.29 29.03
N GLY A 202 -14.05 -3.82 28.97
CA GLY A 202 -13.36 -4.31 30.16
C GLY A 202 -14.06 -5.51 30.82
N ILE A 203 -14.84 -6.28 30.05
CA ILE A 203 -15.65 -7.37 30.58
C ILE A 203 -14.72 -8.53 30.95
N GLN A 204 -14.63 -8.85 32.23
CA GLN A 204 -14.02 -10.08 32.70
C GLN A 204 -15.14 -11.08 32.98
N PRO A 205 -15.19 -12.22 32.27
CA PRO A 205 -16.21 -13.22 32.52
C PRO A 205 -15.98 -13.90 33.88
N GLY A 206 -16.99 -14.57 34.40
CA GLY A 206 -16.80 -15.41 35.58
C GLY A 206 -15.75 -16.51 35.35
N GLN A 207 -15.28 -17.16 36.41
CA GLN A 207 -14.32 -18.29 36.32
C GLN A 207 -14.83 -19.48 35.48
N ASP A 208 -16.12 -19.54 35.22
CA ASP A 208 -16.78 -20.50 34.32
C ASP A 208 -16.81 -20.04 32.85
N GLY A 209 -16.20 -18.90 32.54
CA GLY A 209 -16.10 -18.35 31.18
C GLY A 209 -17.41 -17.80 30.65
N LYS A 210 -18.29 -17.34 31.54
CA LYS A 210 -19.68 -17.00 31.23
C LYS A 210 -20.01 -15.54 31.51
N VAL A 211 -20.81 -14.94 30.62
CA VAL A 211 -21.49 -13.64 30.79
C VAL A 211 -22.92 -13.76 30.26
N ILE A 212 -23.86 -13.01 30.83
CA ILE A 212 -25.24 -12.93 30.33
C ILE A 212 -25.59 -11.49 29.97
N ILE A 213 -26.07 -11.27 28.76
CA ILE A 213 -26.75 -10.04 28.38
C ILE A 213 -28.25 -10.25 28.43
N ARG A 214 -28.91 -9.56 29.36
CA ARG A 214 -30.35 -9.61 29.54
C ARG A 214 -31.03 -8.43 28.88
N THR A 215 -32.04 -8.70 28.06
CA THR A 215 -32.98 -7.69 27.57
C THR A 215 -34.37 -7.89 28.13
N THR A 216 -35.01 -6.80 28.53
CA THR A 216 -36.39 -6.76 29.02
C THR A 216 -37.03 -5.41 28.72
N HIS A 217 -38.31 -5.21 29.03
CA HIS A 217 -38.93 -3.89 28.95
C HIS A 217 -38.25 -2.92 29.94
N GLY A 218 -38.41 -1.60 29.74
CA GLY A 218 -37.87 -0.61 30.68
C GLY A 218 -38.21 -0.91 32.15
N VAL A 219 -37.28 -0.65 33.07
CA VAL A 219 -37.39 -0.95 34.50
C VAL A 219 -38.41 -0.06 35.23
N GLY A 220 -38.84 1.02 34.55
CA GLY A 220 -39.82 1.98 35.03
C GLY A 220 -39.20 3.14 35.81
N GLU A 221 -39.85 4.30 35.73
CA GLU A 221 -39.38 5.57 36.32
C GLU A 221 -39.06 5.46 37.82
N GLU A 222 -39.87 4.72 38.59
CA GLU A 222 -39.66 4.53 40.03
C GLU A 222 -38.37 3.76 40.35
N ALA A 223 -37.87 2.95 39.43
CA ALA A 223 -36.62 2.20 39.53
C ALA A 223 -35.44 2.92 38.85
N GLY A 224 -35.63 4.18 38.43
CA GLY A 224 -34.62 4.97 37.73
C GLY A 224 -34.59 4.76 36.21
N GLY A 225 -35.59 4.07 35.65
CA GLY A 225 -35.73 3.88 34.20
C GLY A 225 -36.22 5.12 33.45
N MET A 226 -36.22 5.04 32.12
CA MET A 226 -36.53 6.14 31.22
C MET A 226 -38.00 6.61 31.36
N PRO A 227 -38.25 7.93 31.47
CA PRO A 227 -39.61 8.45 31.54
C PRO A 227 -40.48 8.13 30.33
N GLY A 228 -41.74 7.75 30.59
CA GLY A 228 -42.71 7.39 29.56
C GLY A 228 -42.51 6.00 28.94
N ALA A 229 -41.55 5.20 29.42
CA ALA A 229 -41.39 3.81 29.02
C ALA A 229 -42.67 2.99 29.33
N HIS A 230 -43.10 2.18 28.37
CA HIS A 230 -44.23 1.30 28.57
C HIS A 230 -43.85 0.14 29.49
N ALA A 231 -44.67 -0.12 30.51
CA ALA A 231 -44.38 -1.07 31.59
C ALA A 231 -44.16 -2.54 31.18
N TYR A 232 -44.36 -2.90 29.91
CA TYR A 232 -44.44 -4.30 29.43
C TYR A 232 -43.85 -4.53 28.05
N LYS A 233 -43.40 -3.48 27.34
CA LYS A 233 -43.14 -3.57 25.90
C LYS A 233 -41.75 -3.07 25.56
N GLY A 234 -41.06 -3.84 24.75
CA GLY A 234 -39.69 -3.60 24.27
C GLY A 234 -39.30 -4.71 23.29
N TYR A 235 -38.12 -4.58 22.71
CA TYR A 235 -37.56 -5.52 21.73
C TYR A 235 -36.23 -6.07 22.25
N ALA A 236 -36.02 -7.38 22.14
CA ALA A 236 -34.94 -8.11 22.80
C ALA A 236 -33.56 -8.02 22.10
N GLY A 237 -33.45 -7.23 21.03
CA GLY A 237 -32.24 -7.05 20.23
C GLY A 237 -32.49 -7.19 18.73
N GLY A 238 -31.60 -6.59 17.93
CA GLY A 238 -31.55 -6.72 16.46
C GLY A 238 -30.19 -7.21 15.99
N ALA A 239 -29.10 -6.62 16.52
CA ALA A 239 -27.73 -7.04 16.23
C ALA A 239 -26.84 -6.90 17.48
N PHE A 240 -25.76 -7.68 17.53
CA PHE A 240 -24.72 -7.51 18.56
C PHE A 240 -23.31 -7.82 18.06
N ILE A 241 -22.32 -7.37 18.84
CA ILE A 241 -20.90 -7.67 18.71
C ILE A 241 -20.40 -8.25 20.04
N VAL A 242 -19.56 -9.27 19.94
CA VAL A 242 -18.64 -9.67 21.00
C VAL A 242 -17.23 -9.60 20.43
N ARG A 243 -16.29 -8.99 21.16
CA ARG A 243 -14.88 -8.97 20.74
C ARG A 243 -13.96 -9.19 21.91
N GLU A 244 -12.89 -9.95 21.69
CA GLU A 244 -11.79 -10.04 22.63
C GLU A 244 -11.02 -8.72 22.64
N GLU A 245 -10.81 -8.15 23.82
CA GLU A 245 -9.96 -6.98 24.00
C GLU A 245 -8.49 -7.40 24.09
N PRO A 246 -7.55 -6.53 23.69
CA PRO A 246 -6.14 -6.79 23.89
C PRO A 246 -5.87 -7.13 25.35
N SER A 247 -5.02 -8.13 25.61
CA SER A 247 -4.77 -8.61 26.98
C SER A 247 -4.41 -7.46 27.93
N THR A 248 -5.31 -7.15 28.87
CA THR A 248 -5.10 -6.13 29.90
C THR A 248 -4.37 -6.74 31.09
N ARG A 249 -3.14 -7.23 30.86
CA ARG A 249 -2.19 -7.28 31.98
C ARG A 249 -2.01 -5.86 32.46
N GLY A 250 -2.38 -5.58 33.70
CA GLY A 250 -2.11 -4.29 34.32
C GLY A 250 -0.62 -3.95 34.20
N PHE A 251 -0.24 -2.68 34.23
CA PHE A 251 1.17 -2.31 34.14
C PHE A 251 1.82 -2.26 35.53
N VAL A 252 3.06 -2.77 35.63
CA VAL A 252 3.93 -2.47 36.78
C VAL A 252 4.29 -0.99 36.75
N TRP A 253 4.60 -0.47 35.57
CA TRP A 253 4.77 0.94 35.28
C TRP A 253 4.46 1.24 33.82
N ARG A 254 4.14 2.51 33.53
CA ARG A 254 4.03 3.06 32.17
C ARG A 254 4.90 4.30 32.07
N ALA A 255 5.48 4.50 30.89
CA ALA A 255 6.21 5.70 30.53
C ALA A 255 5.67 6.23 29.20
N PHE A 256 5.63 7.56 29.09
CA PHE A 256 5.17 8.26 27.90
C PHE A 256 6.24 9.22 27.42
N ASN A 257 6.32 9.40 26.11
CA ASN A 257 7.24 10.32 25.48
C ASN A 257 6.56 11.14 24.39
N ASP A 258 6.71 12.45 24.46
CA ASP A 258 6.40 13.40 23.40
C ASP A 258 7.66 13.71 22.60
N SER A 259 7.70 13.25 21.34
CA SER A 259 8.92 13.29 20.54
C SER A 259 9.12 14.60 19.77
N VAL A 260 8.21 15.57 19.92
CA VAL A 260 8.22 16.80 19.09
C VAL A 260 8.12 18.07 19.93
N ILE A 261 7.28 18.08 20.98
CA ILE A 261 6.92 19.25 21.80
C ILE A 261 6.50 20.46 20.97
N THR A 262 5.18 20.73 20.97
CA THR A 262 4.64 21.92 20.29
C THR A 262 4.41 23.10 21.23
N ASP A 263 3.99 22.86 22.48
CA ASP A 263 3.97 23.83 23.57
C ASP A 263 4.89 23.36 24.74
N VAL A 264 5.56 24.30 25.40
CA VAL A 264 6.55 24.01 26.47
C VAL A 264 5.94 23.48 27.77
N GLY A 265 4.63 23.21 27.78
CA GLY A 265 3.94 22.48 28.84
C GLY A 265 3.47 21.12 28.34
N LEU A 266 4.20 20.05 28.70
CA LEU A 266 3.68 18.69 28.54
C LEU A 266 2.36 18.55 29.31
N VAL A 267 1.44 17.73 28.78
CA VAL A 267 0.18 17.41 29.46
C VAL A 267 0.43 16.81 30.85
N SER A 268 1.51 16.03 31.02
CA SER A 268 2.01 15.54 32.30
C SER A 268 3.46 15.96 32.57
N GLU A 269 3.77 16.37 33.80
CA GLU A 269 5.14 16.70 34.24
C GLU A 269 6.08 15.48 34.27
N ASN A 270 5.52 14.26 34.27
CA ASN A 270 6.26 13.00 34.31
C ASN A 270 6.39 12.34 32.93
N ALA A 271 5.86 12.96 31.86
CA ALA A 271 6.14 12.52 30.51
C ALA A 271 7.57 12.96 30.11
N THR A 272 8.26 12.12 29.35
CA THR A 272 9.56 12.45 28.76
C THR A 272 9.39 13.12 27.40
N ASN A 273 10.47 13.73 26.91
CA ASN A 273 10.44 14.49 25.66
C ASN A 273 11.71 14.32 24.82
N PHE A 274 12.07 13.06 24.59
CA PHE A 274 13.18 12.68 23.72
C PHE A 274 12.73 12.61 22.27
N GLY A 275 13.56 13.09 21.36
CA GLY A 275 13.25 13.20 19.94
C GLY A 275 14.41 13.82 19.19
N LEU A 276 14.28 14.02 17.88
CA LEU A 276 15.36 14.57 17.07
C LEU A 276 14.85 15.48 15.95
N GLY A 277 15.78 16.08 15.24
CA GLY A 277 15.51 16.82 14.02
C GLY A 277 15.69 18.32 14.15
N ARG A 278 15.69 19.00 13.01
CA ARG A 278 15.85 20.46 12.97
C ARG A 278 14.61 21.15 13.54
N GLY A 279 14.82 21.99 14.54
CA GLY A 279 13.75 22.72 15.23
C GLY A 279 13.19 22.00 16.46
N PHE A 280 13.80 20.88 16.85
CA PHE A 280 13.45 20.14 18.06
C PHE A 280 13.79 20.95 19.32
N ASP A 281 12.79 21.14 20.18
CA ASP A 281 12.88 21.89 21.43
C ASP A 281 12.85 20.98 22.68
N GLY A 282 12.85 19.66 22.50
CA GLY A 282 12.89 18.71 23.62
C GLY A 282 14.27 18.58 24.26
N THR A 283 14.43 17.60 25.17
CA THR A 283 15.61 17.54 26.04
C THR A 283 16.85 16.97 25.37
N SER A 284 16.71 15.90 24.59
CA SER A 284 17.80 15.19 23.90
C SER A 284 17.27 14.16 22.90
N GLU A 285 18.17 13.58 22.11
CA GLU A 285 17.90 12.47 21.15
C GLU A 285 17.63 11.12 21.84
N GLY A 286 17.73 11.08 23.16
CA GLY A 286 17.54 9.88 23.97
C GLY A 286 17.78 10.13 25.45
N GLY A 287 17.38 9.18 26.29
CA GLY A 287 17.51 9.25 27.74
C GLY A 287 16.73 8.17 28.47
N GLU A 288 16.71 8.26 29.81
CA GLU A 288 15.99 7.32 30.67
C GLU A 288 14.50 7.72 30.78
N LEU A 289 13.61 6.75 30.60
CA LEU A 289 12.16 6.96 30.68
C LEU A 289 11.69 7.08 32.14
N LEU A 290 10.64 7.88 32.35
CA LEU A 290 10.03 8.11 33.65
C LEU A 290 8.69 7.39 33.78
N GLU A 291 8.43 6.84 34.97
CA GLU A 291 7.12 6.32 35.33
C GLU A 291 6.10 7.46 35.40
N ILE A 292 5.01 7.36 34.64
CA ILE A 292 4.03 8.44 34.50
C ILE A 292 3.33 8.77 35.83
N ASP A 293 3.06 7.75 36.65
CA ASP A 293 2.29 7.88 37.89
C ASP A 293 3.14 8.39 39.07
N SER A 294 4.46 8.16 39.05
CA SER A 294 5.35 8.42 40.19
C SER A 294 6.47 9.43 39.90
N GLY A 295 6.84 9.63 38.64
CA GLY A 295 8.00 10.41 38.21
C GLY A 295 9.36 9.75 38.49
N ASN A 296 9.38 8.53 39.03
CA ASN A 296 10.61 7.77 39.22
C ASN A 296 11.18 7.31 37.88
N THR A 297 12.48 7.02 37.85
CA THR A 297 13.09 6.45 36.66
C THR A 297 12.73 4.98 36.53
N THR A 298 12.47 4.55 35.29
CA THR A 298 12.12 3.15 34.97
C THR A 298 13.35 2.23 34.90
N GLY A 299 14.56 2.79 34.75
CA GLY A 299 15.77 2.06 34.39
C GLY A 299 15.91 1.76 32.89
N VAL A 300 14.86 2.02 32.09
CA VAL A 300 14.83 1.80 30.64
C VAL A 300 15.27 3.06 29.92
N THR A 301 16.09 2.90 28.88
CA THR A 301 16.60 4.02 28.08
C THR A 301 16.15 3.92 26.63
N VAL A 302 15.89 5.08 26.01
CA VAL A 302 15.57 5.18 24.58
C VAL A 302 16.62 6.02 23.84
N GLU A 303 16.85 5.69 22.58
CA GLU A 303 17.71 6.44 21.66
C GLU A 303 17.06 6.45 20.27
N PHE A 304 16.95 7.64 19.66
CA PHE A 304 16.53 7.75 18.27
C PHE A 304 17.74 7.79 17.33
N VAL A 305 17.75 6.90 16.32
CA VAL A 305 18.82 6.78 15.33
C VAL A 305 18.25 7.01 13.93
N GLU A 306 18.63 8.15 13.34
CA GLU A 306 18.26 8.50 11.97
C GLU A 306 19.13 7.76 10.95
N ASN A 307 18.48 7.14 9.95
CA ASN A 307 19.14 6.57 8.79
C ASN A 307 18.61 7.22 7.51
N PHE A 308 19.49 7.90 6.76
CA PHE A 308 19.12 8.70 5.58
C PHE A 308 19.71 8.16 4.28
N SER A 309 18.97 8.35 3.17
CA SER A 309 19.55 8.43 1.82
C SER A 309 20.07 9.87 1.61
N ALA A 310 21.19 10.02 0.90
CA ALA A 310 21.98 11.25 0.86
C ALA A 310 21.16 12.56 0.73
N GLY A 311 21.28 13.47 1.70
CA GLY A 311 20.90 14.89 1.57
C GLY A 311 19.65 15.37 2.31
N ASN A 312 18.86 14.48 2.92
CA ASN A 312 17.70 14.86 3.74
C ASN A 312 17.91 14.46 5.22
N THR A 313 17.55 15.36 6.13
CA THR A 313 17.55 15.16 7.59
C THR A 313 16.15 15.43 8.14
N ILE A 314 15.75 14.75 9.22
CA ILE A 314 14.46 14.95 9.89
C ILE A 314 14.24 16.42 10.26
N ASN A 315 13.03 16.91 9.99
CA ASN A 315 12.50 18.15 10.53
C ASN A 315 11.41 17.83 11.55
N THR A 316 11.38 18.55 12.65
CA THR A 316 10.22 18.58 13.55
C THR A 316 9.21 19.59 13.02
N ALA A 317 7.96 19.18 12.82
CA ALA A 317 6.86 20.08 12.50
C ALA A 317 5.91 20.20 13.69
N ARG A 318 5.40 21.41 13.93
CA ARG A 318 4.47 21.72 15.05
C ARG A 318 3.03 21.82 14.59
N ASP A 319 2.68 21.00 13.61
CA ASP A 319 1.32 20.96 13.08
C ASP A 319 0.38 20.50 14.20
N PHE A 320 -0.68 21.27 14.43
CA PHE A 320 -1.64 20.95 15.47
C PHE A 320 -2.55 19.82 15.01
N SER A 321 -2.71 18.82 15.88
CA SER A 321 -3.62 17.71 15.65
C SER A 321 -4.28 17.26 16.94
N GLU A 322 -5.58 17.00 16.89
CA GLU A 322 -6.33 16.36 17.97
C GLU A 322 -6.87 15.01 17.47
N PHE A 323 -6.94 14.05 18.39
CA PHE A 323 -7.62 12.79 18.16
C PHE A 323 -9.05 12.87 18.70
N ASN A 324 -10.00 12.24 18.01
CA ASN A 324 -11.35 12.10 18.55
C ASN A 324 -11.28 11.31 19.88
N PRO A 325 -11.91 11.78 20.97
CA PRO A 325 -11.85 11.16 22.30
C PRO A 325 -12.14 9.65 22.38
N GLU A 326 -12.86 9.09 21.42
CA GLU A 326 -13.24 7.67 21.39
C GLU A 326 -12.22 6.77 20.67
N THR A 327 -11.13 7.35 20.15
CA THR A 327 -10.11 6.61 19.40
C THR A 327 -9.03 6.02 20.31
N ASP A 328 -8.36 4.96 19.84
CA ASP A 328 -7.24 4.34 20.56
C ASP A 328 -6.17 5.36 20.94
N ALA A 329 -5.81 6.25 20.00
CA ALA A 329 -4.82 7.30 20.25
C ALA A 329 -5.26 8.24 21.38
N ALA A 330 -6.51 8.72 21.37
CA ALA A 330 -7.01 9.59 22.44
C ALA A 330 -7.05 8.88 23.80
N MET A 331 -7.52 7.62 23.83
CA MET A 331 -7.61 6.84 25.06
C MET A 331 -6.24 6.51 25.67
N ILE A 332 -5.22 6.28 24.84
CA ILE A 332 -3.87 5.96 25.31
C ILE A 332 -3.10 7.23 25.72
N PHE A 333 -3.16 8.28 24.91
CA PHE A 333 -2.25 9.43 25.02
C PHE A 333 -2.88 10.69 25.59
N GLY A 334 -4.20 10.87 25.50
CA GLY A 334 -4.88 12.17 25.70
C GLY A 334 -4.69 12.81 27.07
N ASP A 335 -4.52 12.01 28.12
CA ASP A 335 -4.30 12.49 29.50
C ASP A 335 -2.81 12.63 29.87
N HIS A 336 -1.89 12.31 28.96
CA HIS A 336 -0.46 12.12 29.29
C HIS A 336 0.50 12.95 28.44
N VAL A 337 0.25 13.09 27.14
CA VAL A 337 1.12 13.81 26.21
C VAL A 337 0.31 14.66 25.24
N GLU A 338 0.93 15.71 24.70
CA GLU A 338 0.35 16.48 23.59
C GLU A 338 0.71 15.77 22.29
N ALA A 339 -0.25 15.10 21.66
CA ALA A 339 0.01 14.33 20.45
C ALA A 339 0.02 15.17 19.16
N SER A 340 0.34 16.46 19.28
CA SER A 340 0.56 17.37 18.15
C SER A 340 2.01 17.32 17.68
N GLY A 341 2.20 17.62 16.40
CA GLY A 341 3.50 17.64 15.77
C GLY A 341 3.96 16.27 15.27
N ASN A 342 4.99 16.30 14.42
CA ASN A 342 5.51 15.11 13.75
C ASN A 342 7.01 15.22 13.45
N LEU A 343 7.67 14.06 13.44
CA LEU A 343 8.99 13.87 12.87
C LEU A 343 8.86 13.61 11.37
N SER A 344 9.16 14.61 10.54
CA SER A 344 8.99 14.53 9.09
C SER A 344 10.32 14.33 8.38
N TYR A 345 10.36 13.35 7.48
CA TYR A 345 11.35 13.30 6.41
C TYR A 345 10.85 14.07 5.20
N ASN A 346 11.78 14.68 4.45
CA ASN A 346 11.48 15.27 3.15
C ASN A 346 11.49 14.13 2.11
N ASP A 347 10.40 13.99 1.35
CA ASP A 347 10.13 13.14 0.19
C ASP A 347 11.34 12.41 -0.44
N ALA A 348 11.93 11.44 0.26
CA ALA A 348 13.14 10.76 -0.18
C ALA A 348 13.02 9.24 -0.04
N PRO A 349 13.64 8.45 -0.93
CA PRO A 349 13.65 7.01 -0.82
C PRO A 349 14.55 6.52 0.32
N GLY A 350 14.18 5.41 0.95
CA GLY A 350 15.10 4.63 1.79
C GLY A 350 15.51 5.29 3.11
N TRP A 351 14.74 6.27 3.59
CA TRP A 351 14.85 6.71 4.99
C TRP A 351 14.16 5.70 5.91
N TYR A 352 14.71 5.57 7.11
CA TYR A 352 14.02 4.99 8.25
C TYR A 352 14.55 5.61 9.54
N LEU A 353 13.70 5.60 10.56
CA LEU A 353 14.03 6.04 11.91
C LEU A 353 13.91 4.86 12.86
N ASP A 354 14.96 4.59 13.61
CA ASP A 354 14.95 3.57 14.65
C ASP A 354 14.80 4.23 16.02
N LEU A 355 13.78 3.84 16.77
CA LEU A 355 13.68 4.05 18.21
C LEU A 355 14.21 2.80 18.89
N ILE A 356 15.43 2.88 19.40
CA ILE A 356 16.09 1.79 20.11
C ILE A 356 15.75 1.89 21.59
N ILE A 357 15.13 0.86 22.14
CA ILE A 357 14.78 0.76 23.56
C ILE A 357 15.69 -0.27 24.21
N SER A 358 16.44 0.13 25.23
CA SER A 358 17.49 -0.66 25.88
C SER A 358 17.31 -0.75 27.39
N ASN A 359 18.04 -1.69 28.00
CA ASN A 359 18.00 -2.01 29.43
C ASN A 359 16.64 -2.59 29.88
N LEU A 360 15.91 -3.23 28.96
CA LEU A 360 14.75 -4.04 29.30
C LEU A 360 15.21 -5.34 29.97
N ASP A 361 14.40 -5.88 30.87
CA ASP A 361 14.64 -7.17 31.49
C ASP A 361 14.16 -8.28 30.53
N PRO A 362 15.04 -9.14 29.99
CA PRO A 362 14.66 -10.18 29.02
C PRO A 362 13.70 -11.23 29.58
N GLU A 363 13.53 -11.30 30.91
CA GLU A 363 12.62 -12.23 31.59
C GLU A 363 11.23 -11.62 31.84
N LYS A 364 11.01 -10.37 31.44
CA LYS A 364 9.73 -9.66 31.55
C LYS A 364 9.11 -9.41 30.19
N THR A 365 7.84 -9.01 30.21
CA THR A 365 7.12 -8.57 29.02
C THR A 365 6.73 -7.11 29.08
N TYR A 366 6.64 -6.51 27.90
CA TYR A 366 6.36 -5.09 27.73
C TYR A 366 5.25 -4.88 26.71
N SER A 367 4.58 -3.74 26.79
CA SER A 367 3.71 -3.25 25.72
C SER A 367 4.24 -1.93 25.18
N PHE A 368 4.23 -1.80 23.86
CA PHE A 368 4.57 -0.58 23.14
C PHE A 368 3.34 -0.07 22.39
N ALA A 369 3.13 1.24 22.38
CA ALA A 369 2.15 1.91 21.54
C ALA A 369 2.76 3.21 20.96
N GLY A 370 2.60 3.45 19.66
CA GLY A 370 3.10 4.64 18.98
C GLY A 370 2.11 5.18 17.97
N THR A 371 2.02 6.51 17.86
CA THR A 371 1.18 7.16 16.84
C THR A 371 1.68 8.56 16.49
N VAL A 372 1.09 9.11 15.44
CA VAL A 372 1.26 10.48 14.97
C VAL A 372 0.05 10.87 14.13
N ASN A 373 -0.30 12.16 14.16
CA ASN A 373 -1.24 12.76 13.23
C ASN A 373 -0.68 14.11 12.80
N ARG A 374 -0.59 14.35 11.49
CA ARG A 374 -0.27 15.69 10.99
C ARG A 374 -1.51 16.55 10.76
N ALA A 375 -2.68 15.95 10.61
CA ALA A 375 -3.92 16.62 10.21
C ALA A 375 -3.77 17.44 8.91
N GLY A 376 -3.09 16.87 7.91
CA GLY A 376 -2.83 17.53 6.63
C GLY A 376 -4.04 17.60 5.68
N GLY A 377 -5.12 16.91 6.00
CA GLY A 377 -6.30 16.76 5.15
C GLY A 377 -6.15 15.66 4.11
N ALA A 378 -7.15 15.53 3.23
CA ALA A 378 -7.24 14.44 2.25
C ALA A 378 -6.02 14.32 1.32
N SER A 379 -5.34 15.43 0.99
CA SER A 379 -4.12 15.42 0.16
C SER A 379 -2.88 14.88 0.87
N TYR A 380 -2.99 14.50 2.14
CA TYR A 380 -1.93 13.90 2.95
C TYR A 380 -2.24 12.45 3.33
N ALA A 381 -3.38 11.90 2.87
CA ALA A 381 -3.80 10.53 3.16
C ALA A 381 -2.89 9.46 2.56
N ASP A 382 -2.12 9.81 1.52
CA ASP A 382 -1.11 8.94 0.89
C ASP A 382 0.20 8.84 1.72
N ARG A 383 0.37 9.69 2.75
CA ARG A 383 1.56 9.69 3.61
C ARG A 383 1.41 8.63 4.69
N VAL A 384 1.63 7.39 4.27
CA VAL A 384 1.57 6.20 5.11
C VAL A 384 2.93 5.92 5.73
N THR A 385 2.94 5.66 7.04
CA THR A 385 4.13 5.20 7.75
C THR A 385 3.98 3.72 8.05
N ASN A 386 5.02 2.94 7.73
CA ASN A 386 5.17 1.59 8.26
C ASN A 386 5.86 1.65 9.62
N TRP A 387 5.24 1.05 10.63
CA TRP A 387 5.81 0.82 11.95
C TRP A 387 6.17 -0.65 12.06
N SER A 388 7.41 -0.96 12.44
CA SER A 388 7.86 -2.34 12.63
C SER A 388 8.58 -2.55 13.96
N LEU A 389 8.25 -3.65 14.65
CA LEU A 389 8.95 -4.13 15.83
C LEU A 389 10.06 -5.09 15.41
N ARG A 390 11.27 -4.88 15.92
CA ARG A 390 12.48 -5.66 15.66
C ARG A 390 13.20 -6.01 16.96
N ASP A 391 14.12 -6.97 16.88
CA ASP A 391 14.99 -7.45 17.96
C ASP A 391 14.24 -8.08 19.16
N ALA A 392 12.91 -8.20 19.10
CA ALA A 392 12.14 -8.91 20.11
C ALA A 392 12.19 -10.42 19.87
N LYS A 393 12.33 -11.21 20.95
CA LYS A 393 12.22 -12.67 20.88
C LYS A 393 10.80 -13.11 20.56
N ALA A 394 9.82 -12.40 21.11
CA ALA A 394 8.40 -12.68 21.03
C ALA A 394 7.60 -11.38 21.20
N SER A 395 6.43 -11.34 20.61
CA SER A 395 5.45 -10.26 20.78
C SER A 395 4.09 -10.70 20.25
N VAL A 396 3.03 -10.04 20.71
CA VAL A 396 1.67 -10.18 20.20
C VAL A 396 1.28 -8.90 19.48
N TYR A 397 0.84 -9.02 18.22
CA TYR A 397 0.29 -7.91 17.46
C TYR A 397 -1.00 -7.42 18.11
N ALA A 398 -1.11 -6.11 18.33
CA ALA A 398 -2.26 -5.53 19.02
C ALA A 398 -2.65 -4.15 18.47
N SER A 399 -2.19 -3.74 17.28
CA SER A 399 -2.50 -2.43 16.69
C SER A 399 -3.99 -2.18 16.52
N SER A 400 -4.38 -0.92 16.36
CA SER A 400 -5.79 -0.52 16.25
C SER A 400 -6.54 -1.25 15.15
N THR A 401 -7.81 -1.59 15.43
CA THR A 401 -8.74 -2.09 14.40
C THR A 401 -8.88 -1.06 13.28
N GLY A 402 -8.72 -1.50 12.03
CA GLY A 402 -8.71 -0.64 10.85
C GLY A 402 -7.32 -0.12 10.42
N ALA A 403 -6.28 -0.30 11.24
CA ALA A 403 -4.90 -0.14 10.78
C ALA A 403 -4.50 -1.33 9.89
N HIS A 404 -3.75 -1.07 8.82
CA HIS A 404 -3.37 -2.10 7.84
C HIS A 404 -2.25 -2.99 8.38
N LYS A 405 -2.60 -4.21 8.77
CA LYS A 405 -1.62 -5.20 9.23
C LYS A 405 -0.80 -5.71 8.05
N VAL A 406 0.50 -5.37 8.03
CA VAL A 406 1.45 -5.92 7.04
C VAL A 406 1.87 -7.34 7.45
N ASN A 407 2.18 -7.54 8.74
CA ASN A 407 2.42 -8.83 9.37
C ASN A 407 2.38 -8.68 10.91
N ASP A 408 2.69 -9.73 11.67
CA ASP A 408 2.62 -9.71 13.14
C ASP A 408 3.57 -8.71 13.81
N THR A 409 4.63 -8.27 13.14
CA THR A 409 5.57 -7.26 13.64
C THR A 409 5.52 -5.96 12.86
N SER A 410 4.55 -5.75 11.96
CA SER A 410 4.52 -4.58 11.07
C SER A 410 3.11 -4.10 10.76
N VAL A 411 2.87 -2.79 10.87
CA VAL A 411 1.57 -2.14 10.63
C VAL A 411 1.72 -0.83 9.89
N GLU A 412 0.75 -0.52 9.03
CA GLU A 412 0.66 0.70 8.25
C GLU A 412 -0.65 1.44 8.48
N PHE A 413 -0.55 2.77 8.51
CA PHE A 413 -1.70 3.66 8.41
C PHE A 413 -1.22 5.04 7.94
N SER A 414 -2.15 5.84 7.41
CA SER A 414 -1.89 7.24 7.07
C SER A 414 -1.51 8.00 8.35
N THR A 415 -0.30 8.52 8.39
CA THR A 415 0.19 9.40 9.46
C THR A 415 0.08 10.87 9.08
N GLY A 416 -0.09 11.16 7.79
CA GLY A 416 -0.40 12.51 7.29
C GLY A 416 -1.82 12.97 7.59
N GLU A 417 -2.75 12.03 7.67
CA GLU A 417 -4.14 12.26 8.04
C GLU A 417 -4.62 11.06 8.87
N ASN A 418 -4.44 11.14 10.20
CA ASN A 418 -4.81 10.09 11.16
C ASN A 418 -5.91 10.56 12.12
N GLY A 419 -6.95 11.21 11.59
CA GLY A 419 -8.11 11.63 12.39
C GLY A 419 -8.86 10.47 13.06
N ALA A 420 -8.74 9.26 12.50
CA ALA A 420 -9.27 8.02 13.07
C ALA A 420 -8.52 7.54 14.33
N GLY A 421 -7.34 8.12 14.62
CA GLY A 421 -6.57 7.83 15.84
C GLY A 421 -6.02 6.41 15.89
N TYR A 422 -5.55 5.88 14.76
CA TYR A 422 -4.89 4.58 14.70
C TYR A 422 -3.56 4.59 15.44
N VAL A 423 -3.23 3.47 16.08
CA VAL A 423 -2.03 3.27 16.90
C VAL A 423 -1.32 1.99 16.47
N ALA A 424 -0.01 2.09 16.24
CA ALA A 424 0.85 0.92 16.13
C ALA A 424 1.10 0.35 17.53
N ARG A 425 0.70 -0.90 17.79
CA ARG A 425 0.75 -1.49 19.13
C ARG A 425 1.16 -2.95 19.12
N TRP A 426 2.03 -3.30 20.05
CA TRP A 426 2.39 -4.69 20.37
C TRP A 426 2.36 -4.89 21.88
N THR A 427 1.91 -6.06 22.31
CA THR A 427 1.90 -6.50 23.73
C THR A 427 2.73 -7.76 23.90
N ASP A 428 2.96 -8.16 25.15
CA ASP A 428 3.74 -9.35 25.48
C ASP A 428 5.11 -9.38 24.79
N ILE A 429 5.70 -8.19 24.60
CA ILE A 429 6.99 -8.02 23.95
C ILE A 429 8.04 -8.57 24.90
N GLN A 430 8.69 -9.65 24.51
CA GLN A 430 9.84 -10.19 25.19
C GLN A 430 11.11 -9.68 24.50
N PRO A 431 11.95 -8.88 25.20
CA PRO A 431 13.19 -8.36 24.63
C PRO A 431 14.19 -9.48 24.27
N SER A 432 15.15 -9.15 23.39
CA SER A 432 16.36 -9.94 23.16
C SER A 432 17.14 -10.21 24.45
N ASP A 433 18.09 -11.16 24.40
CA ASP A 433 18.99 -11.44 25.53
C ASP A 433 19.86 -10.23 25.95
N ASP A 434 20.09 -9.28 25.04
CA ASP A 434 20.80 -8.03 25.36
C ASP A 434 19.87 -6.93 25.91
N GLY A 435 18.60 -7.25 26.15
CA GLY A 435 17.62 -6.37 26.78
C GLY A 435 17.18 -5.22 25.88
N LYS A 436 17.04 -5.50 24.57
CA LYS A 436 16.68 -4.50 23.56
C LYS A 436 15.47 -4.89 22.74
N ILE A 437 14.81 -3.87 22.23
CA ILE A 437 13.90 -3.92 21.09
C ILE A 437 14.10 -2.66 20.25
N THR A 438 13.77 -2.73 18.97
CA THR A 438 13.79 -1.57 18.07
C THR A 438 12.42 -1.37 17.45
N ILE A 439 11.89 -0.14 17.53
CA ILE A 439 10.73 0.27 16.76
C ILE A 439 11.23 1.08 15.56
N ARG A 440 11.08 0.53 14.37
CA ARG A 440 11.45 1.19 13.12
C ARG A 440 10.25 1.81 12.45
N THR A 441 10.35 3.09 12.11
CA THR A 441 9.41 3.77 11.22
C THR A 441 10.04 4.05 9.86
N SER A 442 9.28 3.82 8.79
CA SER A 442 9.68 4.13 7.41
C SER A 442 8.47 4.63 6.61
N HIS A 443 8.67 5.05 5.37
CA HIS A 443 7.57 5.11 4.42
C HIS A 443 6.92 3.72 4.26
N GLY A 444 5.70 3.66 3.73
CA GLY A 444 5.03 2.39 3.45
C GLY A 444 5.91 1.41 2.67
N VAL A 445 5.77 0.11 2.95
CA VAL A 445 6.50 -0.98 2.31
C VAL A 445 6.04 -1.21 0.87
N GLY A 446 4.90 -0.64 0.50
CA GLY A 446 4.30 -0.72 -0.83
C GLY A 446 3.41 -1.95 -1.00
N GLU A 447 2.38 -1.81 -1.82
CA GLU A 447 1.32 -2.81 -2.02
C GLU A 447 1.85 -4.19 -2.44
N ALA A 448 2.88 -4.24 -3.28
CA ALA A 448 3.52 -5.49 -3.70
C ALA A 448 4.14 -6.29 -2.55
N ASN A 449 4.46 -5.61 -1.44
CA ASN A 449 5.06 -6.18 -0.24
C ASN A 449 4.06 -6.31 0.91
N GLY A 450 2.76 -6.18 0.61
CA GLY A 450 1.68 -6.28 1.58
C GLY A 450 1.40 -4.96 2.31
N GLY A 451 1.92 -3.84 1.80
CA GLY A 451 1.63 -2.50 2.32
C GLY A 451 0.26 -1.96 1.87
N LEU A 452 -0.14 -0.85 2.46
CA LEU A 452 -1.43 -0.19 2.25
C LEU A 452 -1.52 0.35 0.81
N PRO A 453 -2.56 -0.01 0.02
CA PRO A 453 -2.74 0.45 -1.36
C PRO A 453 -2.82 1.98 -1.47
N GLY A 454 -2.12 2.56 -2.44
CA GLY A 454 -2.09 4.02 -2.65
C GLY A 454 -1.16 4.79 -1.71
N ALA A 455 -0.40 4.11 -0.85
CA ALA A 455 0.68 4.72 -0.09
C ALA A 455 1.74 5.34 -1.02
N HIS A 456 2.19 6.55 -0.70
CA HIS A 456 3.27 7.20 -1.43
C HIS A 456 4.60 6.50 -1.14
N ALA A 457 5.38 6.22 -2.20
CA ALA A 457 6.59 5.40 -2.11
C ALA A 457 7.71 5.97 -1.20
N TYR A 458 7.64 7.25 -0.85
CA TYR A 458 8.73 8.00 -0.17
C TYR A 458 8.28 8.88 1.00
N LYS A 459 6.97 9.03 1.21
CA LYS A 459 6.42 9.98 2.18
C LYS A 459 5.84 9.25 3.38
N GLY A 460 6.10 9.79 4.56
CA GLY A 460 5.61 9.29 5.84
C GLY A 460 6.20 10.14 6.97
N TYR A 461 5.68 9.94 8.17
CA TYR A 461 6.14 10.62 9.38
C TYR A 461 6.71 9.59 10.36
N GLY A 462 7.93 9.83 10.83
CA GLY A 462 8.71 8.90 11.66
C GLY A 462 8.20 8.74 13.09
N GLY A 463 7.16 9.47 13.48
CA GLY A 463 6.52 9.38 14.79
C GLY A 463 6.12 10.75 15.35
N GLY A 464 5.45 10.72 16.51
CA GLY A 464 5.06 11.91 17.27
C GLY A 464 5.09 11.59 18.76
N VAL A 465 4.31 10.59 19.19
CA VAL A 465 4.24 10.16 20.59
C VAL A 465 4.38 8.64 20.72
N PHE A 466 4.86 8.18 21.88
CA PHE A 466 4.83 6.76 22.22
C PHE A 466 4.63 6.50 23.72
N MET A 467 4.16 5.28 24.01
CA MET A 467 4.02 4.70 25.34
C MET A 467 4.80 3.38 25.38
N LEU A 468 5.48 3.15 26.49
CA LEU A 468 6.06 1.86 26.85
C LEU A 468 5.62 1.51 28.26
N GLY A 469 5.28 0.24 28.52
CA GLY A 469 5.01 -0.22 29.87
C GLY A 469 5.43 -1.65 30.14
N GLU A 470 5.97 -1.90 31.33
CA GLU A 470 6.22 -3.25 31.85
C GLU A 470 4.89 -3.88 32.29
N GLN A 471 4.54 -5.04 31.75
CA GLN A 471 3.30 -5.73 32.09
C GLN A 471 3.40 -6.48 33.41
N SER A 472 2.29 -6.56 34.14
CA SER A 472 2.16 -7.32 35.39
C SER A 472 2.01 -8.80 35.09
N GLY A 473 2.94 -9.60 35.61
CA GLY A 473 2.99 -11.04 35.37
C GLY A 473 3.70 -11.38 34.06
N ALA A 474 4.60 -12.35 34.10
CA ALA A 474 5.27 -12.86 32.92
C ALA A 474 4.46 -14.02 32.31
N SER A 475 3.91 -13.86 31.11
CA SER A 475 3.86 -14.96 30.14
C SER A 475 5.07 -14.80 29.26
N ILE A 476 5.90 -15.82 29.28
CA ILE A 476 6.67 -16.13 28.08
C ILE A 476 5.65 -16.78 27.15
N VAL A 477 5.09 -16.01 26.20
CA VAL A 477 4.29 -16.60 25.13
C VAL A 477 5.28 -17.30 24.20
N PRO A 478 5.15 -18.61 23.94
CA PRO A 478 5.96 -19.25 22.91
C PRO A 478 5.55 -18.66 21.56
N VAL A 479 6.40 -17.81 20.99
CA VAL A 479 6.24 -17.28 19.63
C VAL A 479 7.32 -17.93 18.77
N ASP A 480 7.02 -18.12 17.47
CA ASP A 480 7.94 -18.65 16.47
C ASP A 480 9.34 -18.03 16.61
N SER A 481 10.37 -18.88 16.69
CA SER A 481 11.77 -18.48 16.78
C SER A 481 12.26 -17.74 15.52
N ILE A 482 11.51 -17.87 14.43
CA ILE A 482 11.69 -17.18 13.15
C ILE A 482 10.41 -16.40 12.81
N GLY A 483 10.54 -15.09 12.65
CA GLY A 483 9.48 -14.23 12.14
C GLY A 483 9.44 -14.19 10.61
N VAL A 484 8.29 -13.79 10.03
CA VAL A 484 8.19 -13.44 8.60
C VAL A 484 8.03 -11.93 8.51
N SER A 485 9.06 -11.24 8.07
CA SER A 485 9.04 -9.78 7.93
C SER A 485 8.58 -9.32 6.55
N ARG A 486 8.63 -10.20 5.53
CA ARG A 486 8.14 -9.88 4.18
C ARG A 486 7.75 -11.12 3.38
N LEU A 487 6.63 -11.00 2.65
CA LEU A 487 6.25 -11.86 1.54
C LEU A 487 5.94 -10.98 0.33
N ALA A 488 6.67 -11.18 -0.76
CA ALA A 488 6.45 -10.49 -2.03
C ALA A 488 6.44 -11.56 -3.15
N PRO A 489 5.46 -11.56 -4.06
CA PRO A 489 4.21 -10.81 -3.99
C PRO A 489 3.42 -11.17 -2.72
N ALA A 490 2.67 -10.20 -2.22
CA ALA A 490 1.86 -10.37 -1.01
C ALA A 490 0.79 -11.47 -1.18
N PRO A 491 0.37 -12.12 -0.08
CA PRO A 491 -0.76 -13.05 -0.10
C PRO A 491 -2.00 -12.44 -0.76
N ASP A 492 -2.58 -13.20 -1.68
CA ASP A 492 -3.80 -12.93 -2.44
C ASP A 492 -3.77 -11.64 -3.26
N LEU A 493 -2.58 -11.06 -3.47
CA LEU A 493 -2.38 -9.89 -4.32
C LEU A 493 -2.83 -10.18 -5.76
N GLN A 494 -3.66 -9.29 -6.29
CA GLN A 494 -4.17 -9.37 -7.66
C GLN A 494 -3.28 -8.57 -8.63
N ASN A 495 -3.39 -8.86 -9.92
CA ASN A 495 -2.68 -8.13 -10.98
C ASN A 495 -1.16 -8.02 -10.78
N VAL A 496 -0.53 -9.06 -10.23
CA VAL A 496 0.91 -9.10 -10.01
C VAL A 496 1.66 -9.10 -11.34
N HIS A 497 2.66 -8.21 -11.44
CA HIS A 497 3.54 -8.10 -12.58
C HIS A 497 4.16 -9.48 -12.91
N PRO A 498 4.03 -10.02 -14.13
CA PRO A 498 4.44 -11.40 -14.45
C PRO A 498 5.97 -11.61 -14.39
N ASN A 499 6.76 -10.53 -14.40
CA ASN A 499 8.20 -10.60 -14.15
C ASN A 499 8.59 -10.42 -12.65
N ALA A 500 7.61 -10.30 -11.74
CA ALA A 500 7.88 -10.04 -10.32
C ALA A 500 8.70 -11.20 -9.71
N PRO A 501 9.74 -10.89 -8.92
CA PRO A 501 10.39 -11.91 -8.11
C PRO A 501 9.47 -12.34 -6.97
N VAL A 502 9.58 -13.61 -6.58
CA VAL A 502 9.16 -14.07 -5.26
C VAL A 502 10.28 -13.76 -4.28
N GLU A 503 10.03 -12.91 -3.29
CA GLU A 503 10.99 -12.52 -2.26
C GLU A 503 10.38 -12.69 -0.88
N ILE A 504 11.07 -13.44 -0.01
CA ILE A 504 10.69 -13.67 1.37
C ILE A 504 11.80 -13.14 2.26
N THR A 505 11.46 -12.38 3.29
CA THR A 505 12.41 -12.03 4.36
C THR A 505 11.95 -12.68 5.65
N LEU A 506 12.84 -13.50 6.21
CA LEU A 506 12.67 -14.17 7.50
C LEU A 506 13.54 -13.46 8.54
N GLU A 507 12.95 -13.13 9.68
CA GLU A 507 13.61 -12.48 10.81
C GLU A 507 14.05 -13.54 11.84
N HIS A 508 15.30 -13.51 12.25
CA HIS A 508 15.85 -14.37 13.29
C HIS A 508 15.50 -13.76 14.65
N ARG A 509 14.75 -14.51 15.48
CA ARG A 509 14.36 -14.04 16.82
C ARG A 509 15.14 -14.80 17.88
N SER A 510 14.60 -15.89 18.39
CA SER A 510 15.26 -16.73 19.39
C SER A 510 16.15 -17.82 18.77
N ALA A 511 16.04 -18.05 17.45
CA ALA A 511 16.90 -18.92 16.67
C ALA A 511 17.15 -18.32 15.28
N ALA A 512 18.07 -18.92 14.51
CA ALA A 512 18.32 -18.55 13.12
C ALA A 512 17.85 -19.63 12.15
N VAL A 513 17.49 -19.25 10.94
CA VAL A 513 17.13 -20.20 9.86
C VAL A 513 18.33 -21.09 9.54
N ASP A 514 18.15 -22.41 9.43
CA ASP A 514 19.14 -23.30 8.81
C ASP A 514 19.00 -23.21 7.27
N PRO A 515 19.93 -22.55 6.56
CA PRO A 515 19.80 -22.32 5.12
C PRO A 515 19.79 -23.62 4.31
N SER A 516 20.31 -24.72 4.86
CA SER A 516 20.38 -26.02 4.17
C SER A 516 19.03 -26.73 4.11
N THR A 517 18.04 -26.27 4.88
CA THR A 517 16.70 -26.84 4.96
C THR A 517 15.68 -26.11 4.08
N ILE A 518 16.03 -24.94 3.54
CA ILE A 518 15.14 -24.10 2.74
C ILE A 518 14.72 -24.85 1.47
N LEU A 519 13.40 -25.02 1.33
CA LEU A 519 12.75 -25.57 0.16
C LEU A 519 11.62 -24.63 -0.28
N LEU A 520 11.80 -24.00 -1.44
CA LEU A 520 10.78 -23.15 -2.06
C LEU A 520 10.15 -23.90 -3.24
N SER A 521 8.83 -23.88 -3.32
CA SER A 521 8.05 -24.48 -4.41
C SER A 521 7.06 -23.48 -4.97
N LEU A 522 6.94 -23.42 -6.29
CA LEU A 522 5.89 -22.67 -6.99
C LEU A 522 5.01 -23.65 -7.75
N ASN A 523 3.70 -23.62 -7.53
CA ASN A 523 2.73 -24.54 -8.13
C ASN A 523 3.16 -26.01 -7.99
N GLU A 524 3.54 -26.40 -6.76
CA GLU A 524 4.03 -27.74 -6.39
C GLU A 524 5.38 -28.14 -7.04
N VAL A 525 6.06 -27.22 -7.75
CA VAL A 525 7.36 -27.47 -8.37
C VAL A 525 8.47 -26.80 -7.55
N ASN A 526 9.40 -27.60 -7.04
CA ASN A 526 10.58 -27.10 -6.33
C ASN A 526 11.43 -26.21 -7.24
N VAL A 527 11.77 -25.02 -6.75
CA VAL A 527 12.66 -24.06 -7.41
C VAL A 527 13.93 -23.85 -6.59
N ALA A 528 14.96 -23.30 -7.24
CA ALA A 528 16.21 -22.95 -6.56
C ALA A 528 16.27 -21.43 -6.35
N PRO A 529 15.96 -20.93 -5.15
CA PRO A 529 16.09 -19.51 -4.84
C PRO A 529 17.56 -19.13 -4.58
N GLU A 530 17.84 -17.83 -4.72
CA GLU A 530 18.98 -17.18 -4.07
C GLU A 530 18.66 -17.01 -2.59
N VAL A 531 19.61 -17.37 -1.71
CA VAL A 531 19.48 -17.21 -0.25
C VAL A 531 20.60 -16.30 0.24
N ILE A 532 20.23 -15.18 0.85
CA ILE A 532 21.14 -14.16 1.37
C ILE A 532 20.92 -14.06 2.88
N ILE A 533 21.99 -14.16 3.66
CA ILE A 533 21.96 -13.97 5.11
C ILE A 533 22.55 -12.59 5.40
N SER A 534 21.79 -11.73 6.07
CA SER A 534 22.18 -10.35 6.35
C SER A 534 21.85 -9.98 7.79
N GLY A 535 22.84 -10.10 8.69
CA GLY A 535 22.61 -9.88 10.12
C GLY A 535 21.61 -10.91 10.66
N ASP A 536 20.53 -10.41 11.24
CA ASP A 536 19.44 -11.19 11.85
C ASP A 536 18.30 -11.46 10.85
N GLU A 537 18.57 -11.39 9.55
CA GLU A 537 17.59 -11.69 8.49
C GLU A 537 18.12 -12.74 7.49
N THR A 538 17.20 -13.54 6.96
CA THR A 538 17.41 -14.41 5.79
C THR A 538 16.46 -14.00 4.67
N ILE A 539 17.02 -13.57 3.55
CA ILE A 539 16.29 -13.17 2.34
C ILE A 539 16.35 -14.32 1.34
N ILE A 540 15.19 -14.78 0.90
CA ILE A 540 15.01 -15.83 -0.09
C ILE A 540 14.40 -15.19 -1.32
N ARG A 541 15.11 -15.17 -2.44
CA ARG A 541 14.68 -14.50 -3.68
C ARG A 541 14.68 -15.48 -4.86
N PHE A 542 13.58 -15.52 -5.60
CA PHE A 542 13.44 -16.31 -6.81
C PHE A 542 12.77 -15.48 -7.91
N THR A 543 13.47 -15.26 -9.02
CA THR A 543 12.89 -14.65 -10.22
C THR A 543 12.51 -15.76 -11.21
N PRO A 544 11.22 -15.92 -11.57
CA PRO A 544 10.82 -16.89 -12.57
C PRO A 544 11.59 -16.71 -13.89
N PRO A 545 12.19 -17.76 -14.47
CA PRO A 545 12.96 -17.65 -15.71
C PRO A 545 12.08 -17.39 -16.95
N THR A 546 10.78 -17.65 -16.81
CA THR A 546 9.75 -17.37 -17.80
C THR A 546 8.55 -16.78 -17.08
N MET A 547 7.85 -15.85 -17.73
CA MET A 547 6.60 -15.31 -17.18
C MET A 547 5.62 -16.44 -16.84
N PRO A 548 5.03 -16.46 -15.64
CA PRO A 548 3.93 -17.35 -15.30
C PRO A 548 2.76 -17.20 -16.27
N THR A 549 1.84 -18.17 -16.31
CA THR A 549 0.68 -18.09 -17.21
C THR A 549 -0.17 -16.85 -16.90
N SER A 550 -0.63 -16.15 -17.93
CA SER A 550 -1.48 -14.97 -17.79
C SER A 550 -2.79 -15.29 -17.07
N ASN A 551 -3.26 -14.37 -16.22
CA ASN A 551 -4.49 -14.50 -15.44
C ASN A 551 -4.57 -15.83 -14.65
N SER A 552 -3.42 -16.27 -14.11
CA SER A 552 -3.33 -17.49 -13.33
C SER A 552 -2.93 -17.20 -11.89
N THR A 553 -3.42 -18.02 -10.97
CA THR A 553 -2.97 -18.03 -9.58
C THR A 553 -1.67 -18.82 -9.48
N THR A 554 -0.65 -18.21 -8.89
CA THR A 554 0.59 -18.90 -8.51
C THR A 554 0.56 -19.20 -7.02
N ASN A 555 0.63 -20.48 -6.67
CA ASN A 555 0.75 -20.94 -5.29
C ASN A 555 2.23 -21.03 -4.91
N VAL A 556 2.60 -20.48 -3.76
CA VAL A 556 3.95 -20.53 -3.21
C VAL A 556 3.94 -21.33 -1.90
N ASP A 557 4.88 -22.26 -1.78
CA ASP A 557 5.13 -23.05 -0.57
C ASP A 557 6.60 -22.90 -0.17
N LEU A 558 6.83 -22.46 1.06
CA LEU A 558 8.15 -22.36 1.67
C LEU A 558 8.21 -23.27 2.89
N LYS A 559 9.17 -24.19 2.89
CA LYS A 559 9.52 -25.03 4.04
C LYS A 559 10.95 -24.77 4.48
N PHE A 560 11.20 -24.70 5.78
CA PHE A 560 12.54 -24.59 6.36
C PHE A 560 12.50 -25.00 7.84
N SER A 561 13.66 -25.17 8.46
CA SER A 561 13.80 -25.37 9.90
C SER A 561 14.70 -24.29 10.48
N ASP A 562 14.53 -23.97 11.76
CA ASP A 562 15.51 -23.19 12.50
C ASP A 562 16.71 -24.06 12.95
N ASN A 563 17.69 -23.43 13.58
CA ASN A 563 18.87 -24.09 14.16
C ASN A 563 18.76 -24.33 15.67
N SER A 564 17.54 -24.30 16.22
CA SER A 564 17.32 -24.58 17.65
C SER A 564 17.50 -26.06 17.96
N GLU A 565 17.54 -26.41 19.25
CA GLU A 565 17.71 -27.80 19.70
C GLU A 565 16.64 -28.15 20.74
N PRO A 566 15.56 -28.88 20.36
CA PRO A 566 15.31 -29.47 19.02
C PRO A 566 14.86 -28.42 17.99
N ALA A 567 15.26 -28.62 16.73
CA ALA A 567 14.88 -27.73 15.63
C ALA A 567 13.35 -27.67 15.45
N ILE A 568 12.85 -26.48 15.09
CA ILE A 568 11.45 -26.21 14.78
C ILE A 568 11.29 -26.15 13.27
N ASP A 569 10.33 -26.90 12.73
CA ASP A 569 9.99 -26.89 11.31
C ASP A 569 8.91 -25.84 11.01
N TYR A 570 9.11 -25.10 9.94
CA TYR A 570 8.25 -24.04 9.46
C TYR A 570 7.68 -24.38 8.08
N VAL A 571 6.40 -24.07 7.90
CA VAL A 571 5.70 -24.09 6.62
C VAL A 571 5.00 -22.74 6.44
N ARG A 572 5.13 -22.17 5.25
CA ARG A 572 4.40 -20.98 4.81
C ARG A 572 3.85 -21.22 3.42
N GLU A 573 2.55 -21.00 3.27
CA GLU A 573 1.81 -21.18 2.02
C GLU A 573 1.04 -19.89 1.75
N TRP A 574 1.13 -19.38 0.52
CA TRP A 574 0.30 -18.27 0.06
C TRP A 574 0.11 -18.33 -1.45
N SER A 575 -0.78 -17.50 -1.97
CA SER A 575 -1.04 -17.40 -3.40
C SER A 575 -1.01 -15.95 -3.87
N PHE A 576 -0.88 -15.73 -5.17
CA PHE A 576 -1.11 -14.43 -5.80
C PHE A 576 -1.60 -14.62 -7.24
N GLN A 577 -2.35 -13.65 -7.78
CA GLN A 577 -2.85 -13.68 -9.15
C GLN A 577 -1.98 -12.84 -10.07
N VAL A 578 -1.49 -13.46 -11.14
CA VAL A 578 -0.70 -12.82 -12.19
C VAL A 578 -1.60 -12.00 -13.10
N THR A 579 -1.16 -10.79 -13.48
CA THR A 579 -1.89 -9.92 -14.41
C THR A 579 -2.35 -10.66 -15.67
N ASP A 580 -3.53 -10.33 -16.20
CA ASP A 580 -3.98 -10.75 -17.53
C ASP A 580 -3.24 -9.98 -18.64
N TYR A 581 -1.92 -10.14 -18.70
CA TYR A 581 -1.02 -9.49 -19.64
C TYR A 581 -1.25 -9.87 -21.13
N ILE A 582 -2.17 -10.79 -21.43
CA ILE A 582 -2.59 -11.14 -22.80
C ILE A 582 -3.93 -10.50 -23.21
N ASP A 583 -4.59 -9.75 -22.31
CA ASP A 583 -5.78 -8.98 -22.67
C ASP A 583 -5.42 -7.87 -23.66
N GLN A 584 -5.79 -8.08 -24.93
CA GLN A 584 -5.50 -7.16 -26.03
C GLN A 584 -6.25 -5.82 -25.92
N ASN A 585 -7.26 -5.72 -25.04
CA ASN A 585 -7.91 -4.45 -24.74
C ASN A 585 -7.09 -3.57 -23.79
N LEU A 586 -6.11 -4.17 -23.10
CA LEU A 586 -5.30 -3.52 -22.08
C LEU A 586 -3.83 -3.41 -22.51
N TYR A 587 -3.30 -4.44 -23.16
CA TYR A 587 -1.87 -4.59 -23.44
C TYR A 587 -1.60 -5.04 -24.87
N ALA A 588 -0.47 -4.59 -25.43
CA ALA A 588 -0.07 -4.94 -26.79
C ALA A 588 1.09 -5.94 -26.80
N THR A 589 0.93 -7.07 -27.50
CA THR A 589 2.05 -7.98 -27.80
C THR A 589 2.80 -7.49 -29.03
N ILE A 590 4.11 -7.28 -28.90
CA ILE A 590 4.92 -6.65 -29.96
C ILE A 590 5.65 -7.71 -30.78
N PRO A 591 5.55 -7.68 -32.12
CA PRO A 591 6.26 -8.63 -32.96
C PRO A 591 7.78 -8.56 -32.78
N THR A 592 8.44 -9.73 -32.70
CA THR A 592 9.91 -9.83 -32.59
C THR A 592 10.64 -9.17 -33.76
N SER A 593 10.02 -9.10 -34.94
CA SER A 593 10.58 -8.43 -36.11
C SER A 593 10.75 -6.91 -35.95
N TRP A 594 10.14 -6.31 -34.92
CA TRP A 594 10.27 -4.89 -34.63
C TRP A 594 11.46 -4.56 -33.73
N ALA A 595 12.12 -5.57 -33.14
CA ALA A 595 13.30 -5.38 -32.32
C ALA A 595 14.46 -4.80 -33.15
N MET A 596 14.78 -3.52 -32.97
CA MET A 596 15.88 -2.88 -33.69
C MET A 596 17.23 -3.21 -33.03
N PRO A 597 18.32 -3.33 -33.81
CA PRO A 597 19.66 -3.60 -33.27
C PRO A 597 20.17 -2.49 -32.35
N ILE A 598 20.68 -2.89 -31.17
CA ILE A 598 21.17 -1.97 -30.13
C ILE A 598 22.40 -1.16 -30.59
N GLY A 599 23.26 -1.73 -31.44
CA GLY A 599 24.55 -1.15 -31.84
C GLY A 599 24.48 0.16 -32.66
N GLY A 600 23.29 0.57 -33.10
CA GLY A 600 23.05 1.81 -33.83
C GLY A 600 22.73 3.03 -32.96
N ALA A 601 22.23 2.83 -31.74
CA ALA A 601 21.83 3.92 -30.85
C ALA A 601 23.03 4.44 -30.06
N ARG A 602 23.41 5.70 -30.32
CA ARG A 602 24.62 6.32 -29.72
C ARG A 602 24.32 7.52 -28.82
N GLN A 603 23.12 8.07 -28.88
CA GLN A 603 22.76 9.26 -28.12
C GLN A 603 21.52 8.98 -27.28
N ARG A 604 21.68 9.10 -25.96
CA ARG A 604 20.57 9.02 -25.00
C ARG A 604 19.67 10.24 -25.12
N GLY A 605 18.37 10.03 -24.90
CA GLY A 605 17.40 11.10 -24.81
C GLY A 605 16.10 10.84 -25.56
N MET A 606 15.23 11.84 -25.51
CA MET A 606 13.92 11.87 -26.14
C MET A 606 13.78 13.17 -26.93
N ALA A 607 13.18 13.10 -28.11
CA ALA A 607 12.95 14.27 -28.96
C ALA A 607 11.57 14.83 -28.63
N VAL A 608 11.48 16.10 -28.23
CA VAL A 608 10.22 16.73 -27.84
C VAL A 608 9.90 17.84 -28.83
N ARG A 609 8.72 17.81 -29.44
CA ARG A 609 8.23 18.86 -30.34
C ARG A 609 6.98 19.50 -29.75
N VAL A 610 6.92 20.82 -29.83
CA VAL A 610 5.86 21.61 -29.17
C VAL A 610 5.20 22.58 -30.15
N ALA A 611 3.87 22.62 -30.12
CA ALA A 611 3.05 23.60 -30.81
C ALA A 611 2.19 24.36 -29.81
N ALA A 612 2.33 25.68 -29.76
CA ALA A 612 1.48 26.57 -28.99
C ALA A 612 0.85 27.59 -29.97
N PRO A 613 -0.29 27.30 -30.60
CA PRO A 613 -0.90 28.19 -31.57
C PRO A 613 -1.39 29.49 -30.93
N SER A 614 -1.40 30.56 -31.71
CA SER A 614 -1.99 31.83 -31.27
C SER A 614 -3.52 31.73 -31.17
N PHE A 615 -4.13 32.48 -30.23
CA PHE A 615 -5.60 32.51 -30.08
C PHE A 615 -6.34 33.01 -31.33
N ASP A 616 -5.66 33.72 -32.24
CA ASP A 616 -6.26 34.23 -33.48
C ASP A 616 -6.44 33.14 -34.55
N ASP A 617 -5.83 31.96 -34.37
CA ASP A 617 -5.80 30.90 -35.39
C ASP A 617 -7.03 29.97 -35.39
N ASN A 618 -8.01 30.14 -34.48
CA ASN A 618 -9.15 29.19 -34.28
C ASN A 618 -8.70 27.71 -34.16
N VAL A 619 -7.52 27.46 -33.60
CA VAL A 619 -6.98 26.12 -33.37
C VAL A 619 -7.23 25.73 -31.92
N PHE A 620 -7.87 24.58 -31.72
CA PHE A 620 -8.12 23.98 -30.41
C PHE A 620 -7.16 22.81 -30.23
N LEU A 621 -6.56 22.67 -29.04
CA LEU A 621 -5.67 21.56 -28.69
C LEU A 621 -6.23 20.82 -27.48
N GLU A 622 -7.43 20.27 -27.65
CA GLU A 622 -8.14 19.55 -26.58
C GLU A 622 -7.89 18.04 -26.64
N THR A 623 -7.66 17.51 -27.85
CA THR A 623 -7.49 16.07 -28.09
C THR A 623 -6.14 15.74 -28.74
N PRO A 624 -5.64 14.50 -28.59
CA PRO A 624 -4.45 14.04 -29.30
C PRO A 624 -4.59 14.15 -30.83
N GLU A 625 -5.79 13.96 -31.38
CA GLU A 625 -6.08 14.15 -32.80
C GLU A 625 -5.89 15.61 -33.25
N ASP A 626 -6.19 16.59 -32.40
CA ASP A 626 -5.94 18.00 -32.71
C ASP A 626 -4.43 18.30 -32.79
N VAL A 627 -3.65 17.71 -31.89
CA VAL A 627 -2.18 17.80 -31.90
C VAL A 627 -1.63 17.13 -33.16
N GLU A 628 -2.20 16.01 -33.61
CA GLU A 628 -1.80 15.39 -34.87
C GLU A 628 -2.10 16.28 -36.09
N ALA A 629 -3.26 16.94 -36.09
CA ALA A 629 -3.68 17.82 -37.18
C ALA A 629 -2.80 19.06 -37.29
N ILE A 630 -2.38 19.65 -36.16
CA ILE A 630 -1.63 20.92 -36.15
C ILE A 630 -0.30 20.82 -36.91
N TRP A 631 0.32 19.64 -36.96
CA TRP A 631 1.58 19.43 -37.65
C TRP A 631 1.49 19.57 -39.17
N ALA A 632 0.28 19.48 -39.73
CA ALA A 632 0.01 19.69 -41.16
C ALA A 632 -0.46 21.12 -41.48
N GLU A 633 -0.73 21.94 -40.46
CA GLU A 633 -1.26 23.29 -40.60
C GLU A 633 -0.15 24.35 -40.52
N THR A 634 -0.45 25.56 -41.00
CA THR A 634 0.41 26.73 -40.78
C THR A 634 -0.20 27.58 -39.67
N PHE A 635 0.56 27.80 -38.60
CA PHE A 635 0.13 28.57 -37.43
C PHE A 635 1.29 29.42 -36.89
N GLU A 636 0.96 30.47 -36.13
CA GLU A 636 1.97 31.18 -35.35
C GLU A 636 2.27 30.36 -34.08
N ASN A 637 3.48 29.81 -33.99
CA ASN A 637 3.91 29.05 -32.82
C ASN A 637 4.46 30.02 -31.75
N LEU A 638 3.74 30.15 -30.65
CA LEU A 638 4.11 30.98 -29.50
C LEU A 638 5.18 30.33 -28.61
N ALA A 639 5.50 29.05 -28.82
CA ALA A 639 6.56 28.37 -28.09
C ALA A 639 7.94 28.96 -28.43
N ASP A 640 8.82 29.10 -27.44
CA ASP A 640 10.20 29.54 -27.62
C ASP A 640 11.06 28.41 -28.19
N LEU A 641 11.18 28.38 -29.52
CA LEU A 641 11.92 27.35 -30.25
C LEU A 641 13.43 27.61 -30.34
N THR A 642 13.98 28.56 -29.58
CA THR A 642 15.41 28.94 -29.70
C THR A 642 16.38 27.79 -29.40
N GLU A 643 16.01 26.88 -28.50
CA GLU A 643 16.80 25.69 -28.15
C GLU A 643 16.42 24.44 -28.98
N ALA A 644 15.37 24.53 -29.79
CA ALA A 644 14.97 23.44 -30.67
C ALA A 644 15.95 23.31 -31.86
N ASN A 645 16.11 22.08 -32.35
CA ASN A 645 16.89 21.82 -33.55
C ASN A 645 16.19 22.36 -34.82
N THR A 646 16.85 22.26 -35.98
CA THR A 646 16.31 22.76 -37.25
C THR A 646 15.02 22.06 -37.72
N LEU A 647 14.65 20.93 -37.10
CA LEU A 647 13.41 20.20 -37.36
C LEU A 647 12.33 20.56 -36.33
N GLY A 648 12.61 21.43 -35.36
CA GLY A 648 11.69 21.87 -34.31
C GLY A 648 11.63 20.98 -33.07
N TYR A 649 12.60 20.07 -32.89
CA TYR A 649 12.66 19.21 -31.69
C TYR A 649 13.65 19.75 -30.65
N PHE A 650 13.19 19.86 -29.41
CA PHE A 650 14.03 19.92 -28.22
C PHE A 650 14.58 18.51 -27.92
N ILE A 651 15.79 18.46 -27.37
CA ILE A 651 16.42 17.18 -26.98
C ILE A 651 16.39 17.08 -25.46
N GLU A 652 15.46 16.29 -24.94
CA GLU A 652 15.41 15.92 -23.52
C GLU A 652 16.46 14.84 -23.27
N THR A 653 17.43 15.13 -22.39
CA THR A 653 18.52 14.19 -22.08
C THR A 653 18.33 13.46 -20.75
N GLY A 654 17.44 13.99 -19.89
CA GLY A 654 17.02 13.38 -18.64
C GLY A 654 15.70 12.63 -18.81
N THR A 655 14.70 13.06 -18.05
CA THR A 655 13.42 12.37 -17.84
C THR A 655 12.24 13.26 -18.21
N ILE A 656 11.11 12.67 -18.58
CA ILE A 656 9.85 13.40 -18.74
C ILE A 656 9.17 13.53 -17.37
N ASN A 657 9.30 14.72 -16.77
CA ASN A 657 8.60 15.12 -15.55
C ASN A 657 8.24 16.61 -15.67
N TYR A 658 7.25 16.90 -16.49
CA TYR A 658 6.89 18.26 -16.89
C TYR A 658 5.68 18.79 -16.13
N GLN A 659 5.78 20.05 -15.71
CA GLN A 659 4.71 20.83 -15.09
C GLN A 659 4.70 22.25 -15.64
N THR A 660 3.52 22.84 -15.80
CA THR A 660 3.40 24.24 -16.22
C THR A 660 3.71 25.24 -15.11
N ASP A 661 3.42 24.87 -13.85
CA ASP A 661 3.54 25.72 -12.66
C ASP A 661 4.71 25.33 -11.74
N LEU A 662 5.40 24.22 -12.04
CA LEU A 662 6.44 23.59 -11.21
C LEU A 662 5.94 23.18 -9.81
N GLU A 663 4.62 23.05 -9.63
CA GLU A 663 4.08 22.48 -8.40
C GLU A 663 4.40 20.97 -8.35
N PRO A 664 4.67 20.41 -7.16
CA PRO A 664 5.08 19.02 -7.03
C PRO A 664 3.89 18.06 -7.24
N ARG A 665 3.66 17.65 -8.49
CA ARG A 665 2.58 16.75 -8.91
C ARG A 665 3.15 15.49 -9.57
N GLY A 666 2.49 14.35 -9.34
CA GLY A 666 2.90 13.05 -9.86
C GLY A 666 3.70 12.21 -8.85
N ASN A 667 4.37 11.18 -9.34
CA ASN A 667 5.02 10.16 -8.53
C ASN A 667 6.44 10.54 -8.09
N LYS A 668 7.07 11.49 -8.80
CA LYS A 668 8.48 11.85 -8.63
C LYS A 668 8.65 13.36 -8.57
N ALA A 669 9.31 13.81 -7.50
CA ALA A 669 9.78 15.18 -7.38
C ALA A 669 10.86 15.51 -8.43
N GLY A 670 11.06 16.80 -8.70
CA GLY A 670 12.08 17.28 -9.66
C GLY A 670 11.47 17.71 -10.99
N GLU A 671 10.33 18.40 -10.89
CA GLU A 671 9.51 18.90 -11.96
C GLU A 671 10.28 19.93 -12.79
N SER A 672 10.03 19.92 -14.09
CA SER A 672 10.63 20.85 -15.04
C SER A 672 9.56 21.49 -15.91
N ASN A 673 9.83 22.66 -16.47
CA ASN A 673 8.88 23.28 -17.38
C ASN A 673 8.80 22.47 -18.68
N PHE A 674 7.63 22.44 -19.30
CA PHE A 674 7.49 21.99 -20.67
C PHE A 674 8.45 22.76 -21.60
N PRO A 675 9.23 22.08 -22.47
CA PRO A 675 10.18 22.75 -23.35
C PRO A 675 9.52 23.82 -24.24
N GLY A 676 10.11 25.02 -24.28
CA GLY A 676 9.57 26.14 -25.06
C GLY A 676 8.32 26.82 -24.48
N ILE A 677 7.73 26.30 -23.40
CA ILE A 677 6.61 26.93 -22.68
C ILE A 677 7.17 27.65 -21.45
N GLN A 678 7.32 28.97 -21.52
CA GLN A 678 7.87 29.77 -20.43
C GLN A 678 6.84 29.91 -19.29
N SER A 679 7.30 29.84 -18.04
CA SER A 679 6.46 29.98 -16.83
C SER A 679 5.75 31.34 -16.66
N SER A 680 5.99 32.29 -17.57
CA SER A 680 5.33 33.60 -17.63
C SER A 680 4.11 33.64 -18.54
N PHE A 681 3.79 32.56 -19.25
CA PHE A 681 2.47 32.40 -19.84
C PHE A 681 1.50 32.16 -18.68
N GLU A 682 0.60 33.10 -18.41
CA GLU A 682 -0.49 32.84 -17.45
C GLU A 682 -1.18 31.52 -17.82
N PRO A 683 -1.68 30.74 -16.85
CA PRO A 683 -2.53 29.57 -17.13
C PRO A 683 -3.59 29.97 -18.16
N GLY A 684 -3.48 29.43 -19.38
CA GLY A 684 -4.36 29.80 -20.48
C GLY A 684 -3.87 29.49 -21.89
N VAL A 685 -2.57 29.41 -22.17
CA VAL A 685 -2.10 29.15 -23.56
C VAL A 685 -2.23 27.66 -23.89
N PRO A 686 -3.08 27.27 -24.84
CA PRO A 686 -3.18 25.87 -25.27
C PRO A 686 -1.90 25.46 -25.98
N PHE A 687 -1.43 24.25 -25.71
CA PHE A 687 -0.27 23.69 -26.40
C PHE A 687 -0.43 22.19 -26.61
N GLY A 688 0.30 21.68 -27.58
CA GLY A 688 0.34 20.28 -27.96
C GLY A 688 1.79 19.83 -28.02
N LEU A 689 2.04 18.61 -27.60
CA LEU A 689 3.37 18.05 -27.46
C LEU A 689 3.44 16.66 -28.10
N GLU A 690 4.54 16.42 -28.80
CA GLU A 690 4.93 15.12 -29.35
C GLU A 690 6.29 14.74 -28.76
N ILE A 691 6.43 13.52 -28.24
CA ILE A 691 7.70 12.94 -27.81
C ILE A 691 8.01 11.74 -28.68
N ASP A 692 9.19 11.70 -29.31
CA ASP A 692 9.72 10.55 -30.04
C ASP A 692 10.97 9.98 -29.37
N THR A 693 11.01 8.67 -29.15
CA THR A 693 12.17 8.00 -28.56
C THR A 693 12.28 6.53 -28.97
N LEU A 694 13.45 5.93 -28.73
CA LEU A 694 13.71 4.49 -28.80
C LEU A 694 13.96 3.96 -27.37
N LEU A 695 13.07 3.11 -26.86
CA LEU A 695 13.26 2.46 -25.57
C LEU A 695 13.99 1.12 -25.75
N LEU A 696 15.00 0.86 -24.92
CA LEU A 696 15.67 -0.43 -24.86
C LEU A 696 14.91 -1.37 -23.93
N LEU A 697 14.20 -2.35 -24.49
CA LEU A 697 13.34 -3.26 -23.73
C LEU A 697 13.91 -4.69 -23.75
N ASP A 698 13.84 -5.35 -22.59
CA ASP A 698 14.13 -6.78 -22.42
C ASP A 698 12.89 -7.65 -22.69
N PRO A 699 13.05 -8.95 -22.97
CA PRO A 699 11.91 -9.87 -23.02
C PRO A 699 11.15 -9.88 -21.69
N GLY A 700 9.83 -9.72 -21.75
CA GLY A 700 8.97 -9.60 -20.59
C GLY A 700 7.76 -8.70 -20.82
N PHE A 701 7.03 -8.47 -19.75
CA PHE A 701 5.97 -7.47 -19.68
C PHE A 701 6.58 -6.15 -19.19
N HIS A 702 6.22 -5.05 -19.84
CA HIS A 702 6.62 -3.70 -19.44
C HIS A 702 5.36 -2.88 -19.23
N LEU A 703 5.18 -2.38 -18.02
CA LEU A 703 4.06 -1.53 -17.65
C LEU A 703 4.53 -0.08 -17.50
N PHE A 704 3.91 0.82 -18.24
CA PHE A 704 4.16 2.25 -18.17
C PHE A 704 3.04 2.95 -17.43
N ASN A 705 3.41 3.96 -16.65
CA ASN A 705 2.49 4.87 -16.01
C ASN A 705 2.72 6.30 -16.51
N PHE A 706 1.63 7.00 -16.75
CA PHE A 706 1.59 8.39 -17.16
C PHE A 706 0.77 9.18 -16.16
N THR A 707 1.35 10.24 -15.60
CA THR A 707 0.59 11.22 -14.81
C THR A 707 0.25 12.40 -15.73
N VAL A 708 -1.04 12.56 -16.03
CA VAL A 708 -1.57 13.66 -16.85
C VAL A 708 -2.96 14.07 -16.34
N PRO A 709 -3.38 15.34 -16.52
CA PRO A 709 -4.70 15.82 -16.07
C PRO A 709 -5.84 15.41 -17.00
N GLY A 710 -5.52 14.97 -18.22
CA GLY A 710 -6.50 14.74 -19.27
C GLY A 710 -6.04 13.69 -20.28
N ASP A 711 -6.29 13.98 -21.55
CA ASP A 711 -6.05 13.04 -22.64
C ASP A 711 -4.55 12.97 -23.05
N PHE A 712 -4.14 11.88 -23.68
CA PHE A 712 -2.83 11.60 -24.29
C PHE A 712 -2.90 10.33 -25.14
N GLU A 713 -1.99 10.15 -26.09
CA GLU A 713 -1.83 8.87 -26.78
C GLU A 713 -0.39 8.41 -26.71
N CYS A 714 -0.20 7.10 -26.55
CA CYS A 714 1.10 6.47 -26.67
C CYS A 714 1.05 5.45 -27.80
N PHE A 715 2.08 5.45 -28.64
CA PHE A 715 2.23 4.56 -29.77
C PHE A 715 3.56 3.83 -29.68
N ILE A 716 3.57 2.60 -30.18
CA ILE A 716 4.80 1.84 -30.46
C ILE A 716 4.88 1.51 -31.96
N GLY A 717 6.05 1.62 -32.54
CA GLY A 717 6.27 1.43 -33.99
C GLY A 717 6.44 2.75 -34.75
N PHE A 718 6.66 2.67 -36.06
CA PHE A 718 6.84 3.84 -36.94
C PHE A 718 5.80 3.86 -38.07
N GLY A 719 5.46 5.06 -38.55
CA GLY A 719 4.72 5.24 -39.78
C GLY A 719 3.33 4.60 -39.77
N SER A 720 2.96 3.94 -40.88
CA SER A 720 1.67 3.25 -41.03
C SER A 720 1.54 1.98 -40.18
N ASP A 721 2.66 1.46 -39.69
CA ASP A 721 2.72 0.18 -39.00
C ASP A 721 2.70 0.37 -37.47
N LYS A 722 2.48 1.60 -36.96
CA LYS A 722 2.41 1.88 -35.51
C LYS A 722 1.16 1.29 -34.86
N ILE A 723 1.28 0.86 -33.61
CA ILE A 723 0.17 0.42 -32.75
C ILE A 723 -0.09 1.53 -31.73
N LYS A 724 -1.35 2.02 -31.67
CA LYS A 724 -1.82 2.82 -30.53
C LYS A 724 -1.97 1.90 -29.35
N LEU A 725 -1.27 2.19 -28.26
CA LEU A 725 -1.34 1.38 -27.06
C LEU A 725 -2.66 1.65 -26.32
N PRO A 726 -3.39 0.60 -25.88
CA PRO A 726 -4.51 0.79 -24.99
C PRO A 726 -4.04 1.40 -23.67
N ARG A 727 -4.93 2.14 -23.01
CA ARG A 727 -4.66 2.73 -21.71
C ARG A 727 -5.83 2.55 -20.78
N THR A 728 -5.54 2.37 -19.50
CA THR A 728 -6.52 2.34 -18.44
C THR A 728 -6.28 3.47 -17.46
N TYR A 729 -7.38 4.01 -16.96
CA TYR A 729 -7.37 4.92 -15.83
C TYR A 729 -7.47 4.09 -14.56
N ALA A 730 -6.52 4.26 -13.63
CA ALA A 730 -6.70 3.73 -12.29
C ALA A 730 -7.32 4.83 -11.43
N GLU A 731 -8.59 4.65 -11.04
CA GLU A 731 -9.18 5.50 -10.02
C GLU A 731 -8.33 5.40 -8.75
N CYS A 732 -7.72 6.52 -8.37
CA CYS A 732 -6.92 6.61 -7.16
C CYS A 732 -7.56 7.65 -6.25
N THR A 733 -8.04 7.20 -5.09
CA THR A 733 -8.74 8.05 -4.13
C THR A 733 -7.82 9.15 -3.55
N ASN A 734 -6.49 8.96 -3.57
CA ASN A 734 -5.53 9.81 -2.85
C ASN A 734 -4.31 10.31 -3.67
N CYS A 735 -4.33 10.24 -5.02
CA CYS A 735 -3.14 10.54 -5.85
C CYS A 735 -2.84 12.04 -6.11
N GLY A 736 -3.31 12.96 -5.25
CA GLY A 736 -2.78 14.32 -5.22
C GLY A 736 -3.36 15.35 -6.21
N GLY A 737 -4.61 15.23 -6.67
CA GLY A 737 -5.31 16.32 -7.38
C GLY A 737 -6.17 15.87 -8.56
N GLU A 738 -6.43 16.79 -9.51
CA GLU A 738 -7.11 16.54 -10.80
C GLU A 738 -6.25 15.73 -11.80
N ASP A 739 -5.01 15.40 -11.44
CA ASP A 739 -4.06 14.66 -12.26
C ASP A 739 -4.20 13.15 -12.00
N GLY A 740 -4.43 12.39 -13.07
CA GLY A 740 -4.75 10.97 -12.97
C GLY A 740 -3.61 10.03 -13.37
N PRO A 741 -3.45 8.86 -12.71
CA PRO A 741 -2.50 7.85 -13.12
C PRO A 741 -3.09 6.95 -14.22
N TRP A 742 -2.50 7.03 -15.42
CA TRP A 742 -2.86 6.21 -16.56
C TRP A 742 -1.84 5.11 -16.78
N PHE A 743 -2.30 3.93 -17.16
CA PHE A 743 -1.43 2.77 -17.37
C PHE A 743 -1.56 2.25 -18.79
N THR A 744 -0.43 1.84 -19.36
CA THR A 744 -0.37 1.14 -20.65
C THR A 744 0.77 0.13 -20.61
N GLY A 745 0.63 -1.01 -21.28
CA GLY A 745 1.63 -2.08 -21.19
C GLY A 745 1.89 -2.80 -22.50
N VAL A 746 3.10 -3.35 -22.62
CA VAL A 746 3.55 -4.12 -23.78
C VAL A 746 4.19 -5.44 -23.35
N VAL A 747 3.99 -6.47 -24.17
CA VAL A 747 4.70 -7.75 -24.06
C VAL A 747 5.78 -7.80 -25.14
N ILE A 748 7.03 -7.95 -24.70
CA ILE A 748 8.23 -8.02 -25.54
C ILE A 748 8.78 -9.44 -25.49
N GLU A 749 9.04 -10.04 -26.66
CA GLU A 749 9.61 -11.39 -26.76
C GLU A 749 11.10 -11.40 -27.13
N GLU A 750 11.60 -10.32 -27.75
CA GLU A 750 12.99 -10.19 -28.20
C GLU A 750 13.61 -8.91 -27.64
N ARG A 751 14.83 -8.97 -27.10
CA ARG A 751 15.52 -7.77 -26.62
C ARG A 751 15.82 -6.85 -27.79
N GLY A 752 15.48 -5.57 -27.68
CA GLY A 752 15.74 -4.62 -28.76
C GLY A 752 15.42 -3.18 -28.42
N LEU A 753 15.74 -2.30 -29.37
CA LEU A 753 15.26 -0.92 -29.35
C LEU A 753 13.88 -0.87 -30.02
N TYR A 754 12.92 -0.26 -29.33
CA TYR A 754 11.55 -0.12 -29.77
C TYR A 754 11.16 1.35 -29.84
N PRO A 755 10.59 1.81 -30.97
CA PRO A 755 10.19 3.21 -31.11
C PRO A 755 8.89 3.49 -30.40
N PHE A 756 8.89 4.55 -29.58
CA PHE A 756 7.73 5.07 -28.89
C PHE A 756 7.45 6.50 -29.33
N ARG A 757 6.17 6.83 -29.43
CA ARG A 757 5.68 8.18 -29.66
C ARG A 757 4.56 8.52 -28.69
N VAL A 758 4.69 9.62 -27.96
CA VAL A 758 3.66 10.15 -27.06
C VAL A 758 3.11 11.44 -27.64
N VAL A 759 1.78 11.59 -27.65
CA VAL A 759 1.07 12.79 -28.10
C VAL A 759 0.25 13.30 -26.92
N TYR A 760 0.42 14.56 -26.55
CA TYR A 760 -0.21 15.17 -25.38
C TYR A 760 -0.84 16.53 -25.72
N PRO A 761 -2.17 16.67 -25.61
CA PRO A 761 -2.87 17.96 -25.67
C PRO A 761 -2.91 18.65 -24.29
N ASN A 762 -2.81 19.97 -24.31
CA ASN A 762 -3.16 20.82 -23.18
C ASN A 762 -4.07 21.97 -23.66
N PRO A 763 -5.32 22.07 -23.19
CA PRO A 763 -6.28 23.08 -23.64
C PRO A 763 -6.06 24.46 -23.03
N GLY A 764 -4.96 24.70 -22.31
CA GLY A 764 -4.65 25.94 -21.60
C GLY A 764 -4.92 25.90 -20.09
N SER A 765 -5.10 24.72 -19.49
CA SER A 765 -5.20 24.54 -18.04
C SER A 765 -3.83 24.29 -17.40
N SER A 766 -3.77 24.08 -16.08
CA SER A 766 -2.57 23.50 -15.46
C SER A 766 -2.24 22.17 -16.15
N GLY A 767 -1.01 22.03 -16.64
CA GLY A 767 -0.54 20.87 -17.37
C GLY A 767 0.48 20.07 -16.60
N SER A 768 0.34 18.75 -16.63
CA SER A 768 1.32 17.78 -16.12
C SER A 768 1.56 16.68 -17.15
N LEU A 769 2.81 16.23 -17.26
CA LEU A 769 3.20 15.04 -18.01
C LEU A 769 4.41 14.38 -17.36
N GLU A 770 4.17 13.27 -16.67
CA GLU A 770 5.20 12.41 -16.10
C GLU A 770 5.15 11.04 -16.82
N TRP A 771 6.30 10.51 -17.23
CA TRP A 771 6.37 9.17 -17.86
C TRP A 771 7.36 8.26 -17.15
N LEU A 772 6.85 7.17 -16.60
CA LEU A 772 7.60 6.22 -15.82
C LEU A 772 7.27 4.77 -16.21
N GLU A 773 8.15 3.85 -15.83
CA GLU A 773 7.91 2.41 -15.81
C GLU A 773 7.56 1.96 -14.38
N VAL A 774 6.68 0.96 -14.29
CA VAL A 774 6.40 0.21 -13.07
C VAL A 774 7.19 -1.08 -13.13
N ALA A 775 8.24 -1.15 -12.32
CA ALA A 775 9.14 -2.29 -12.26
C ALA A 775 8.45 -3.54 -11.70
N PRO A 776 9.05 -4.72 -11.89
CA PRO A 776 8.48 -5.97 -11.40
C PRO A 776 8.31 -6.05 -9.87
N ASP A 777 9.03 -5.22 -9.11
CA ASP A 777 8.89 -5.07 -7.66
C ASP A 777 7.97 -3.88 -7.27
N SER A 778 7.21 -3.37 -8.24
CA SER A 778 6.30 -2.23 -8.18
C SER A 778 6.96 -0.87 -7.89
N ARG A 779 8.30 -0.79 -7.86
CA ARG A 779 8.98 0.51 -7.84
C ARG A 779 8.71 1.24 -9.16
N ARG A 780 8.54 2.55 -9.07
CA ARG A 780 8.31 3.41 -10.23
C ARG A 780 9.62 4.08 -10.63
N HIS A 781 10.05 3.98 -11.87
CA HIS A 781 11.26 4.64 -12.36
C HIS A 781 10.95 5.54 -13.56
N LEU A 782 11.37 6.81 -13.50
CA LEU A 782 11.29 7.67 -14.67
C LEU A 782 12.10 7.06 -15.82
N ILE A 783 11.51 7.06 -17.01
CA ILE A 783 12.19 6.59 -18.21
C ILE A 783 13.43 7.46 -18.46
N ASN A 784 14.55 6.81 -18.79
CA ASN A 784 15.87 7.45 -18.99
C ASN A 784 16.46 8.16 -17.76
N ALA A 785 16.01 7.82 -16.56
CA ALA A 785 16.70 8.24 -15.35
C ALA A 785 18.16 7.74 -15.33
N PRO A 786 19.07 8.40 -14.57
CA PRO A 786 20.46 7.96 -14.47
C PRO A 786 20.65 6.68 -13.65
N ASN A 787 19.57 6.08 -13.12
CA ASN A 787 19.64 4.85 -12.34
C ASN A 787 19.77 3.62 -13.26
N GLU A 788 20.43 2.56 -12.78
CA GLU A 788 20.67 1.36 -13.57
C GLU A 788 19.39 0.54 -13.83
N ASP A 789 18.37 0.70 -12.98
CA ASP A 789 17.10 -0.03 -13.05
C ASP A 789 16.10 0.58 -14.08
N SER A 790 16.30 1.82 -14.55
CA SER A 790 15.38 2.49 -15.48
C SER A 790 15.59 2.06 -16.91
N ILE A 791 14.48 2.04 -17.67
CA ILE A 791 14.50 1.80 -19.11
C ILE A 791 15.30 2.92 -19.80
N PRO A 792 16.40 2.59 -20.50
CA PRO A 792 17.16 3.56 -21.27
C PRO A 792 16.38 4.04 -22.50
N ALA A 793 16.44 5.35 -22.76
CA ALA A 793 15.86 5.96 -23.95
C ALA A 793 16.95 6.52 -24.88
N PHE A 794 16.75 6.39 -26.18
CA PHE A 794 17.68 6.84 -27.21
C PHE A 794 16.97 7.65 -28.29
N LEU A 795 17.67 8.62 -28.86
CA LEU A 795 17.12 9.44 -29.91
C LEU A 795 16.98 8.64 -31.22
N PRO A 796 15.82 8.69 -31.90
CA PRO A 796 15.64 8.05 -33.18
C PRO A 796 16.43 8.78 -34.28
N SER A 797 16.90 8.07 -35.31
CA SER A 797 17.70 8.70 -36.36
C SER A 797 16.93 9.73 -37.20
N SER A 798 15.60 9.68 -37.19
CA SER A 798 14.70 10.57 -37.94
C SER A 798 14.73 12.02 -37.47
N ILE A 799 15.13 12.27 -36.23
CA ILE A 799 15.15 13.62 -35.62
C ILE A 799 16.48 14.35 -35.84
N PHE A 800 17.45 13.69 -36.47
CA PHE A 800 18.65 14.33 -36.97
C PHE A 800 18.41 14.72 -38.44
N PRO A 801 18.89 15.90 -38.87
CA PRO A 801 18.96 16.21 -40.30
C PRO A 801 19.64 15.03 -41.01
N VAL A 802 19.05 14.56 -42.11
CA VAL A 802 19.59 13.42 -42.89
C VAL A 802 21.08 13.64 -43.08
N GLY A 803 21.91 12.85 -42.38
CA GLY A 803 23.36 12.88 -42.56
C GLY A 803 23.73 12.16 -43.85
N LEU A 804 25.00 12.27 -44.25
CA LEU A 804 25.54 11.49 -45.36
C LEU A 804 25.46 9.98 -45.03
N ARG A 805 24.62 9.21 -45.74
CA ARG A 805 24.53 7.75 -45.57
C ARG A 805 24.62 7.01 -46.90
N VAL A 806 25.34 5.89 -46.93
CA VAL A 806 25.40 5.01 -48.12
C VAL A 806 24.16 4.10 -48.11
N LEU A 807 23.34 4.21 -49.16
CA LEU A 807 22.12 3.41 -49.37
C LEU A 807 22.41 2.06 -50.02
N SER A 808 23.34 2.01 -51.00
CA SER A 808 23.77 0.77 -51.62
C SER A 808 25.19 0.84 -52.17
N ILE A 809 25.81 -0.33 -52.31
CA ILE A 809 27.12 -0.52 -52.93
C ILE A 809 26.99 -1.68 -53.92
N GLU A 810 27.11 -1.38 -55.20
CA GLU A 810 26.99 -2.38 -56.27
C GLU A 810 28.24 -2.38 -57.13
N ARG A 811 28.73 -3.57 -57.46
CA ARG A 811 29.89 -3.74 -58.34
C ARG A 811 29.43 -4.26 -59.69
N ASP A 812 29.80 -3.56 -60.76
CA ASP A 812 29.63 -4.00 -62.13
C ASP A 812 30.97 -3.98 -62.87
N ASP A 813 31.58 -5.15 -63.06
CA ASP A 813 32.93 -5.30 -63.62
C ASP A 813 34.01 -4.40 -62.96
N SER A 814 34.40 -3.32 -63.65
CA SER A 814 35.37 -2.31 -63.24
C SER A 814 34.74 -1.07 -62.60
N LEU A 815 33.42 -1.03 -62.42
CA LEU A 815 32.69 0.09 -61.82
C LEU A 815 32.14 -0.29 -60.44
N LEU A 816 32.23 0.65 -59.51
CA LEU A 816 31.60 0.62 -58.20
C LEU A 816 30.52 1.70 -58.17
N ASN A 817 29.27 1.29 -58.11
CA ASN A 817 28.10 2.14 -57.96
C ASN A 817 27.79 2.33 -56.48
N LEU A 818 27.75 3.57 -56.01
CA LEU A 818 27.35 3.94 -54.66
C LEU A 818 26.08 4.79 -54.75
N MET A 819 25.02 4.37 -54.08
CA MET A 819 23.88 5.25 -53.82
C MET A 819 24.09 5.88 -52.45
N VAL A 820 24.00 7.20 -52.36
CA VAL A 820 24.26 7.95 -51.13
C VAL A 820 23.09 8.90 -50.90
N GLU A 821 22.50 8.86 -49.71
CA GLU A 821 21.57 9.87 -49.25
C GLU A 821 22.33 10.98 -48.53
N THR A 822 21.90 12.22 -48.77
CA THR A 822 22.56 13.45 -48.32
C THR A 822 21.51 14.49 -47.92
N PRO A 823 21.81 15.41 -46.99
CA PRO A 823 20.87 16.47 -46.62
C PRO A 823 20.48 17.35 -47.81
N ASP A 824 21.40 17.57 -48.75
CA ASP A 824 21.15 18.19 -50.05
C ASP A 824 22.15 17.63 -51.07
N SER A 825 21.62 17.03 -52.13
CA SER A 825 22.40 16.43 -53.22
C SER A 825 22.96 17.43 -54.22
N SER A 826 22.54 18.70 -54.15
CA SER A 826 23.09 19.78 -54.96
C SER A 826 24.36 20.41 -54.37
N LEU A 827 24.70 20.08 -53.12
CA LEU A 827 25.90 20.58 -52.45
C LEU A 827 27.18 20.04 -53.08
N THR A 828 28.25 20.84 -52.99
CA THR A 828 29.58 20.43 -53.42
C THR A 828 30.01 19.22 -52.62
N HIS A 829 30.42 18.18 -53.34
CA HIS A 829 30.89 16.94 -52.77
C HIS A 829 32.24 16.57 -53.38
N ILE A 830 33.08 15.94 -52.57
CA ILE A 830 34.34 15.36 -52.98
C ILE A 830 34.22 13.87 -52.73
N VAL A 831 34.36 13.09 -53.79
CA VAL A 831 34.56 11.65 -53.67
C VAL A 831 36.04 11.40 -53.87
N GLU A 832 36.66 10.60 -53.00
CA GLU A 832 38.06 10.24 -53.16
C GLU A 832 38.25 8.73 -53.11
N MET A 833 39.19 8.24 -53.91
CA MET A 833 39.62 6.84 -53.90
C MET A 833 41.09 6.72 -53.53
N SER A 834 41.44 5.61 -52.88
CA SER A 834 42.81 5.24 -52.60
C SER A 834 43.00 3.73 -52.62
N THR A 835 44.21 3.28 -52.96
CA THR A 835 44.63 1.87 -52.80
C THR A 835 45.34 1.65 -51.45
N SER A 836 45.38 2.66 -50.58
CA SER A 836 46.05 2.65 -49.28
C SER A 836 45.35 3.59 -48.29
N LEU A 837 45.39 3.30 -46.99
CA LEU A 837 44.88 4.21 -45.94
C LEU A 837 45.88 5.32 -45.55
N LYS A 838 46.86 5.67 -46.41
CA LYS A 838 47.87 6.67 -46.06
C LYS A 838 47.30 8.08 -46.25
N PRO A 839 47.59 9.06 -45.36
CA PRO A 839 46.99 10.40 -45.42
C PRO A 839 47.09 11.11 -46.78
N ASN A 840 48.17 10.88 -47.54
CA ASN A 840 48.42 11.54 -48.83
C ASN A 840 48.15 10.64 -50.05
N SER A 841 47.43 9.53 -49.89
CA SER A 841 47.17 8.58 -50.98
C SER A 841 45.81 8.71 -51.65
N TRP A 842 44.93 9.54 -51.08
CA TRP A 842 43.58 9.81 -51.58
C TRP A 842 43.63 10.73 -52.80
N LYS A 843 42.92 10.35 -53.86
CA LYS A 843 42.75 11.16 -55.06
C LYS A 843 41.27 11.41 -55.30
N PRO A 844 40.86 12.64 -55.64
CA PRO A 844 39.49 12.93 -56.03
C PRO A 844 39.07 12.08 -57.24
N ALA A 845 37.88 11.50 -57.18
CA ALA A 845 37.13 11.07 -58.36
C ALA A 845 36.61 12.31 -59.10
N LEU A 846 36.35 12.18 -60.40
CA LEU A 846 35.95 13.31 -61.24
C LEU A 846 34.46 13.63 -61.00
N LEU A 847 34.06 14.89 -61.22
CA LEU A 847 32.66 15.32 -61.03
C LEU A 847 31.68 14.59 -61.96
N GLU A 848 32.18 14.13 -63.12
CA GLU A 848 31.43 13.33 -64.09
C GLU A 848 31.05 11.93 -63.60
N ASP A 849 31.65 11.49 -62.48
CA ASP A 849 31.40 10.21 -61.82
C ASP A 849 30.19 10.29 -60.88
N THR A 850 29.41 11.38 -60.90
CA THR A 850 28.31 11.62 -59.96
C THR A 850 27.04 12.09 -60.66
N GLU A 851 25.89 11.51 -60.28
CA GLU A 851 24.58 11.81 -60.82
C GLU A 851 23.59 12.11 -59.67
N GLN A 852 22.92 13.26 -59.75
CA GLN A 852 21.84 13.59 -58.83
C GLN A 852 20.56 12.85 -59.21
N ILE A 853 20.11 11.94 -58.36
CA ILE A 853 18.92 11.10 -58.61
C ILE A 853 17.65 11.79 -58.08
N SER A 854 17.75 12.45 -56.92
CA SER A 854 16.67 13.24 -56.32
C SER A 854 17.26 14.35 -55.47
N ALA A 855 16.43 15.21 -54.86
CA ALA A 855 16.89 16.27 -53.96
C ALA A 855 17.79 15.78 -52.81
N LYS A 856 17.66 14.51 -52.40
CA LYS A 856 18.43 13.93 -51.28
C LYS A 856 19.29 12.73 -51.66
N VAL A 857 19.34 12.34 -52.94
CA VAL A 857 20.03 11.11 -53.35
C VAL A 857 21.02 11.39 -54.47
N LEU A 858 22.28 10.99 -54.24
CA LEU A 858 23.39 10.99 -55.19
C LEU A 858 23.74 9.56 -55.57
N ARG A 859 23.94 9.32 -56.86
CA ARG A 859 24.61 8.14 -57.38
C ARG A 859 26.05 8.51 -57.72
N ILE A 860 27.00 7.66 -57.34
CA ILE A 860 28.42 7.83 -57.62
C ILE A 860 28.93 6.58 -58.31
N GLU A 861 29.50 6.72 -59.50
CA GLU A 861 30.08 5.64 -60.30
C GLU A 861 31.59 5.74 -60.31
N LEU A 862 32.28 4.83 -59.62
CA LEU A 862 33.74 4.88 -59.48
C LEU A 862 34.43 3.79 -60.29
N GLU A 863 35.37 4.17 -61.15
CA GLU A 863 36.24 3.20 -61.84
C GLU A 863 37.24 2.58 -60.85
N MET A 864 37.10 1.29 -60.59
CA MET A 864 37.99 0.56 -59.70
C MET A 864 39.35 0.31 -60.39
N PRO A 865 40.47 0.72 -59.75
CA PRO A 865 41.79 0.37 -60.26
C PRO A 865 42.00 -1.14 -60.22
N ASN A 866 42.81 -1.67 -61.14
CA ASN A 866 43.23 -3.08 -61.20
C ASN A 866 44.12 -3.47 -60.00
N GLN A 867 43.55 -3.49 -58.80
CA GLN A 867 44.19 -3.81 -57.52
C GLN A 867 43.20 -4.58 -56.63
N PRO A 868 43.69 -5.44 -55.72
CA PRO A 868 42.84 -6.32 -54.93
C PRO A 868 42.06 -5.61 -53.81
N THR A 869 42.42 -4.38 -53.46
CA THR A 869 41.76 -3.62 -52.38
C THR A 869 41.76 -2.13 -52.71
N VAL A 870 40.61 -1.50 -52.56
CA VAL A 870 40.38 -0.09 -52.84
C VAL A 870 39.53 0.47 -51.70
N PHE A 871 39.89 1.65 -51.24
CA PHE A 871 39.18 2.43 -50.23
C PHE A 871 38.58 3.64 -50.92
N PHE A 872 37.37 4.03 -50.51
CA PHE A 872 36.74 5.26 -50.96
C PHE A 872 36.20 6.02 -49.76
N ARG A 873 36.06 7.34 -49.91
CA ARG A 873 35.32 8.18 -48.96
C ARG A 873 34.53 9.24 -49.73
N VAL A 874 33.36 9.58 -49.23
CA VAL A 874 32.50 10.63 -49.76
C VAL A 874 32.46 11.73 -48.70
N LEU A 875 32.76 12.96 -49.11
CA LEU A 875 32.73 14.16 -48.29
C LEU A 875 31.72 15.10 -48.93
N ILE A 876 30.72 15.58 -48.19
CA ILE A 876 29.75 16.56 -48.69
C ILE A 876 29.82 17.78 -47.76
N GLY A 877 30.07 18.95 -48.35
CA GLY A 877 30.31 20.19 -47.59
C GLY A 877 29.45 21.35 -48.08
N MET A 878 29.11 22.26 -47.16
CA MET A 878 28.41 23.51 -47.47
C MET A 878 29.40 24.62 -47.84
N GLY A 879 30.03 24.53 -49.01
CA GLY A 879 30.94 25.58 -49.50
C GLY A 879 32.24 25.73 -48.69
N ASN A 880 33.21 26.43 -49.27
CA ASN A 880 34.61 26.46 -48.86
C ASN A 880 34.83 26.88 -47.39
N ASP A 881 35.05 25.92 -46.48
CA ASP A 881 36.08 25.95 -45.44
C ASP A 881 36.14 24.57 -44.74
N GLU A 882 37.32 23.94 -44.85
CA GLU A 882 37.83 22.65 -44.30
C GLU A 882 36.97 21.37 -44.39
#